data_AF-A0A6P3Y4L1-F1
#
_entry.id   AF-A0A6P3Y4L1-F1
#
_cell.length_a   1.000
_cell.length_b   1.000
_cell.length_c   1.000
_cell.angle_alpha   90.00
_cell.angle_beta   90.00
_cell.angle_gamma   90.00
#
_symmetry.space_group_name_H-M   'P 1'
#
loop_
_entity.id
_entity.type
_entity.pdbx_description
1 polymer ?
#
loop_
_entity_poly.entity_id
_entity_poly.type
_entity_poly.pdbx_seq_one_letter_code
_entity_poly.pdbx_strand_id
1 'polypeptide(L)'
;MSSLCSFLTFVFLSCWISDLCRGTFDDDDHECARPCSDERSSRKTCIYNFFVTETQSAPSFCKGSEDKDEISICARNRSARWSRLAINGKSPGPAVQVCLGDTIEVVVHNNLGSDELAVHWHGIRQKGFNYMDGVPMITQCPILPFSGFRYRINPESAGTHFYHAHSVSQQGDGVYGSLTVRGPQDDPGLERILVLSSRPATSLIRRQSRLLYPPTPGELLVNGQAQELTLRVKHGQRYLLRLVNANAHDCPVLLSFHGHSLRVSAADGNPVQSMTGTHVVLFPGNLVASYMYSHGLWDGLGTSGTRVGMEWTRDKTLELLREYQQRRVLWDWNARGYRDRAKRKRAIQELAEILCCNTLEVEKKITNLKCQYSREVHKIQNSRDAATGPDDVYVSKWFAFKAMQFLQFGSRRYSKRKKKVEVSKLQEEYIVSDIDPESITFIDSNEETNGSGTGSFNASLSEDAEESSSSSLKAMELYNGCTLPCSPPNEGTKLEADEKERKKTKEEFAKFGESIAVQLAEIPDSYSRSVAKLRINQILFEAEIGVYAQTRERLDGVLAADQAIGKYALDVQGLRDCRDMRHETYIFYEDAATDSYALRAAKNLDERELEIAESGHRCHRISKSIICSLDLRSAKLSQLKEKADQTVYVPFDTNTFSFTDEMTDYSYNFYMSRYYPAYLSLEKGAVKIPQINSMSFKYPSSPILSQPEDTVKKSVCNLDERSDECTDTPLFCECLQLIQVPSRKTVEVVLIDEGFGGNVSHTFHLHGYNASIVGRESFEQPVTKNDVVSLDSEGRIHRNLVNPVQKDTFVVPNKGYVILRFYTDNLGYWLWEARSTAVYPQLFGPGMQFLMRVGLHRNLPPVPIDFPNCGSNKGMDLLFENT
;
A
#
# COMPACT_ATOMS: atom_id res chain seq x y z
N MET A 1 76.91 3.71 -38.45
CA MET A 1 75.58 4.25 -38.10
C MET A 1 75.33 3.97 -36.62
N SER A 2 75.53 5.01 -35.79
CA SER A 2 74.82 5.37 -34.53
C SER A 2 74.09 4.31 -33.68
N SER A 3 74.73 3.82 -32.62
CA SER A 3 74.62 4.25 -31.21
C SER A 3 73.28 4.76 -30.59
N LEU A 4 72.86 4.05 -29.53
CA LEU A 4 72.34 4.47 -28.20
C LEU A 4 70.92 5.09 -27.97
N CYS A 5 70.25 4.46 -26.99
CA CYS A 5 69.41 4.99 -25.89
C CYS A 5 67.90 5.25 -26.05
N SER A 6 67.14 4.41 -25.32
CA SER A 6 66.09 4.70 -24.32
C SER A 6 64.76 5.37 -24.66
N PHE A 7 63.71 4.58 -24.39
CA PHE A 7 62.48 4.86 -23.61
C PHE A 7 61.41 5.84 -24.11
N LEU A 8 60.16 5.40 -23.85
CA LEU A 8 58.86 6.08 -23.88
C LEU A 8 58.16 6.19 -25.24
N THR A 9 57.42 5.14 -25.59
CA THR A 9 56.21 5.24 -26.41
C THR A 9 54.99 4.86 -25.58
N PHE A 10 54.17 5.87 -25.27
CA PHE A 10 52.80 5.73 -24.76
C PHE A 10 51.98 4.94 -25.78
N VAL A 11 51.54 3.73 -25.40
CA VAL A 11 50.47 3.01 -26.11
C VAL A 11 49.24 3.04 -25.23
N PHE A 12 48.26 3.84 -25.63
CA PHE A 12 46.89 3.78 -25.11
C PHE A 12 46.30 2.42 -25.48
N LEU A 13 46.29 1.48 -24.53
CA LEU A 13 45.37 0.34 -24.56
C LEU A 13 44.10 0.75 -23.81
N SER A 14 43.05 1.07 -24.57
CA SER A 14 41.68 1.10 -24.08
C SER A 14 41.27 -0.34 -23.74
N CYS A 15 41.58 -0.78 -22.52
CA CYS A 15 41.04 -2.01 -21.96
C CYS A 15 39.53 -1.78 -21.70
N TRP A 16 38.69 -2.56 -22.38
CA TRP A 16 37.25 -2.60 -22.16
C TRP A 16 36.96 -3.15 -20.76
N ILE A 17 36.87 -2.25 -19.78
CA ILE A 17 36.25 -2.52 -18.49
C ILE A 17 34.74 -2.47 -18.73
N SER A 18 34.16 -3.56 -19.24
CA SER A 18 32.71 -3.67 -19.45
C SER A 18 32.16 -5.07 -19.21
N ASP A 19 32.99 -6.11 -19.29
CA ASP A 19 32.53 -7.51 -19.25
C ASP A 19 32.75 -8.24 -17.91
N LEU A 20 33.18 -7.55 -16.84
CA LEU A 20 33.37 -8.17 -15.51
C LEU A 20 32.32 -7.81 -14.44
N CYS A 21 31.30 -6.99 -14.77
CA CYS A 21 30.26 -6.57 -13.81
C CYS A 21 28.81 -6.82 -14.29
N ARG A 22 28.61 -7.77 -15.20
CA ARG A 22 27.28 -8.30 -15.52
C ARG A 22 27.31 -9.82 -15.48
N GLY A 23 27.44 -10.36 -14.27
CA GLY A 23 26.98 -11.72 -14.02
C GLY A 23 25.46 -11.72 -14.21
N THR A 24 24.97 -12.30 -15.29
CA THR A 24 23.59 -12.80 -15.34
C THR A 24 23.54 -13.93 -14.31
N PHE A 25 23.18 -13.60 -13.07
CA PHE A 25 22.87 -14.60 -12.06
C PHE A 25 21.66 -15.38 -12.56
N ASP A 26 21.89 -16.58 -13.08
CA ASP A 26 20.84 -17.54 -13.35
C ASP A 26 20.38 -18.12 -12.01
N ASP A 27 19.68 -17.30 -11.23
CA ASP A 27 19.21 -17.59 -9.86
C ASP A 27 18.25 -18.81 -9.80
N ASP A 28 17.84 -19.34 -10.96
CA ASP A 28 16.93 -20.49 -11.06
C ASP A 28 17.69 -21.85 -11.05
N ASP A 29 19.02 -21.86 -11.21
CA ASP A 29 19.87 -23.06 -11.14
C ASP A 29 20.87 -22.99 -9.97
N HIS A 30 20.34 -23.05 -8.75
CA HIS A 30 21.15 -23.07 -7.53
C HIS A 30 21.57 -24.51 -7.19
N GLU A 31 22.83 -24.74 -6.78
CA GLU A 31 23.38 -26.09 -6.48
C GLU A 31 22.68 -26.88 -5.34
N CYS A 32 21.74 -26.22 -4.64
CA CYS A 32 20.95 -26.79 -3.56
C CYS A 32 19.53 -27.16 -4.01
N ALA A 33 19.12 -26.73 -5.20
CA ALA A 33 17.93 -27.22 -5.90
C ALA A 33 18.22 -28.62 -6.48
N ARG A 34 18.39 -29.60 -5.61
CA ARG A 34 18.77 -30.98 -5.94
C ARG A 34 17.81 -32.01 -5.34
N PRO A 35 17.82 -33.26 -5.82
CA PRO A 35 17.21 -34.38 -5.11
C PRO A 35 17.86 -34.59 -3.73
N CYS A 36 17.05 -34.92 -2.74
CA CYS A 36 17.51 -35.11 -1.37
C CYS A 36 17.94 -36.55 -1.08
N SER A 37 18.94 -36.71 -0.22
CA SER A 37 19.45 -38.00 0.25
C SER A 37 19.44 -38.02 1.78
N ASP A 38 19.26 -39.20 2.36
CA ASP A 38 19.29 -39.42 3.81
C ASP A 38 20.72 -39.41 4.40
N GLU A 39 21.74 -39.43 3.55
CA GLU A 39 23.13 -39.51 4.02
C GLU A 39 23.60 -38.19 4.64
N ARG A 40 24.26 -38.28 5.81
CA ARG A 40 24.79 -37.10 6.50
C ARG A 40 25.89 -36.37 5.72
N SER A 41 26.61 -37.08 4.86
CA SER A 41 27.59 -36.54 3.89
C SER A 41 26.95 -35.64 2.83
N SER A 42 25.65 -35.77 2.59
CA SER A 42 24.93 -35.00 1.58
C SER A 42 24.48 -33.61 2.06
N ARG A 43 24.67 -33.30 3.34
CA ARG A 43 24.28 -32.01 3.93
C ARG A 43 25.20 -30.89 3.43
N LYS A 44 24.59 -29.79 2.99
CA LYS A 44 25.30 -28.62 2.47
C LYS A 44 24.95 -27.35 3.25
N THR A 45 25.83 -26.36 3.14
CA THR A 45 25.50 -24.97 3.46
C THR A 45 25.16 -24.28 2.14
N CYS A 46 23.92 -23.86 1.98
CA CYS A 46 23.40 -23.23 0.76
C CYS A 46 23.43 -21.71 0.92
N ILE A 47 24.29 -21.04 0.15
CA ILE A 47 24.55 -19.61 0.29
C ILE A 47 23.84 -18.82 -0.82
N TYR A 48 22.90 -17.96 -0.44
CA TYR A 48 22.15 -17.08 -1.32
C TYR A 48 22.56 -15.62 -1.10
N ASN A 49 22.69 -14.84 -2.17
CA ASN A 49 22.94 -13.40 -2.09
C ASN A 49 21.72 -12.65 -2.60
N PHE A 50 21.11 -11.82 -1.75
CA PHE A 50 19.92 -11.05 -2.04
C PHE A 50 20.27 -9.57 -2.14
N PHE A 51 20.23 -9.02 -3.34
CA PHE A 51 20.39 -7.59 -3.60
C PHE A 51 19.00 -6.94 -3.74
N VAL A 52 18.54 -6.30 -2.66
CA VAL A 52 17.23 -5.64 -2.65
C VAL A 52 17.38 -4.24 -3.23
N THR A 53 16.74 -4.00 -4.38
CA THR A 53 16.89 -2.77 -5.16
C THR A 53 15.54 -2.21 -5.57
N GLU A 54 15.52 -0.89 -5.80
CA GLU A 54 14.41 -0.22 -6.43
C GLU A 54 14.53 -0.37 -7.95
N THR A 55 13.64 -1.14 -8.56
CA THR A 55 13.58 -1.38 -10.00
C THR A 55 12.56 -0.46 -10.66
N GLN A 56 12.93 0.13 -11.79
CA GLN A 56 12.01 0.89 -12.63
C GLN A 56 11.35 -0.08 -13.61
N SER A 57 10.04 -0.27 -13.49
CA SER A 57 9.30 -1.21 -14.32
C SER A 57 8.23 -0.50 -15.13
N ALA A 58 8.11 -0.89 -16.40
CA ALA A 58 7.02 -0.40 -17.25
C ALA A 58 5.68 -1.00 -16.77
N PRO A 59 4.55 -0.30 -16.97
CA PRO A 59 3.22 -0.88 -16.77
C PRO A 59 3.03 -2.13 -17.64
N SER A 60 2.37 -3.15 -17.10
CA SER A 60 2.10 -4.45 -17.74
C SER A 60 1.36 -4.29 -19.07
N PHE A 61 0.49 -3.28 -19.15
CA PHE A 61 -0.23 -2.85 -20.36
C PHE A 61 0.68 -2.52 -21.56
N CYS A 62 1.95 -2.15 -21.33
CA CYS A 62 2.89 -1.84 -22.41
C CYS A 62 3.57 -3.08 -23.02
N LYS A 63 3.30 -4.30 -22.52
CA LYS A 63 3.81 -5.55 -23.10
C LYS A 63 2.67 -6.31 -23.78
N GLY A 64 2.49 -6.04 -25.07
CA GLY A 64 1.59 -6.82 -25.94
C GLY A 64 0.70 -6.02 -26.88
N SER A 65 0.73 -4.68 -26.83
CA SER A 65 -0.08 -3.87 -27.75
C SER A 65 0.57 -3.76 -29.13
N GLU A 66 -0.17 -4.18 -30.17
CA GLU A 66 0.14 -3.88 -31.58
C GLU A 66 -0.45 -2.53 -32.02
N ASP A 67 -1.18 -1.84 -31.14
CA ASP A 67 -1.87 -0.60 -31.45
C ASP A 67 -0.94 0.62 -31.32
N LYS A 68 -0.84 1.40 -32.40
CA LYS A 68 0.14 2.50 -32.52
C LYS A 68 -0.14 3.64 -31.53
N ASP A 69 -1.39 3.81 -31.11
CA ASP A 69 -1.77 4.84 -30.15
C ASP A 69 -1.45 4.46 -28.70
N GLU A 70 -1.50 3.17 -28.34
CA GLU A 70 -1.11 2.66 -27.02
C GLU A 70 0.42 2.65 -26.84
N ILE A 71 1.17 2.34 -27.90
CA ILE A 71 2.64 2.45 -27.93
C ILE A 71 3.07 3.92 -27.75
N SER A 72 2.32 4.86 -28.33
CA SER A 72 2.51 6.31 -28.19
C SER A 72 2.31 6.78 -26.74
N ILE A 73 1.33 6.24 -26.02
CA ILE A 73 1.08 6.52 -24.60
C ILE A 73 2.24 5.99 -23.73
N CYS A 74 2.73 4.77 -24.00
CA CYS A 74 3.90 4.20 -23.31
C CYS A 74 5.21 4.97 -23.63
N ALA A 75 5.35 5.53 -24.83
CA ALA A 75 6.51 6.33 -25.24
C ALA A 75 6.50 7.77 -24.70
N ARG A 76 5.32 8.40 -24.55
CA ARG A 76 5.17 9.77 -23.99
C ARG A 76 5.22 9.81 -22.46
N ASN A 77 4.90 8.71 -21.77
CA ASN A 77 4.97 8.58 -20.31
C ASN A 77 6.30 8.02 -19.77
N ARG A 78 7.44 8.33 -20.41
CA ARG A 78 8.78 7.97 -19.85
C ARG A 78 9.04 8.53 -18.45
N SER A 79 8.26 9.54 -18.02
CA SER A 79 8.32 10.16 -16.70
C SER A 79 7.43 9.47 -15.64
N ALA A 80 6.57 8.52 -16.03
CA ALA A 80 5.74 7.72 -15.13
C ALA A 80 6.33 6.31 -14.94
N ARG A 81 7.65 6.23 -14.75
CA ARG A 81 8.31 4.99 -14.34
C ARG A 81 7.95 4.71 -12.88
N TRP A 82 7.20 3.64 -12.63
CA TRP A 82 6.91 3.22 -11.26
C TRP A 82 8.13 2.48 -10.71
N SER A 83 8.66 2.99 -9.60
CA SER A 83 9.53 2.22 -8.74
C SER A 83 8.79 1.01 -8.19
N ARG A 84 9.46 -0.13 -8.16
CA ARG A 84 9.02 -1.34 -7.45
C ARG A 84 10.23 -1.92 -6.74
N LEU A 85 10.00 -2.75 -5.73
CA LEU A 85 11.10 -3.47 -5.12
C LEU A 85 11.31 -4.82 -5.80
N ALA A 86 12.56 -5.24 -5.85
CA ALA A 86 12.93 -6.54 -6.36
C ALA A 86 14.15 -7.08 -5.63
N ILE A 87 14.27 -8.40 -5.59
CA ILE A 87 15.44 -9.11 -5.09
C ILE A 87 16.16 -9.66 -6.32
N ASN A 88 17.42 -9.26 -6.53
CA ASN A 88 18.19 -9.62 -7.71
C ASN A 88 17.47 -9.25 -9.04
N GLY A 89 16.68 -8.17 -9.01
CA GLY A 89 15.88 -7.74 -10.16
C GLY A 89 14.61 -8.55 -10.44
N LYS A 90 14.27 -9.56 -9.61
CA LYS A 90 13.06 -10.39 -9.71
C LYS A 90 12.06 -10.10 -8.57
N SER A 91 10.77 -10.25 -8.86
CA SER A 91 9.66 -10.25 -7.90
C SER A 91 8.57 -11.22 -8.38
N PRO A 92 8.29 -12.33 -7.69
CA PRO A 92 8.98 -12.83 -6.49
C PRO A 92 10.49 -12.97 -6.69
N GLY A 93 11.24 -12.85 -5.60
CA GLY A 93 12.68 -13.08 -5.59
C GLY A 93 13.06 -14.55 -5.82
N PRO A 94 14.37 -14.84 -5.85
CA PRO A 94 14.90 -16.18 -6.10
C PRO A 94 14.30 -17.27 -5.20
N ALA A 95 13.92 -18.41 -5.78
CA ALA A 95 13.40 -19.53 -4.99
C ALA A 95 14.52 -20.15 -4.13
N VAL A 96 14.34 -20.15 -2.81
CA VAL A 96 15.25 -20.85 -1.90
C VAL A 96 14.80 -22.30 -1.80
N GLN A 97 15.65 -23.23 -2.20
CA GLN A 97 15.32 -24.66 -2.24
C GLN A 97 16.48 -25.45 -1.66
N VAL A 98 16.19 -26.21 -0.60
CA VAL A 98 17.20 -26.99 0.14
C VAL A 98 16.65 -28.34 0.59
N CYS A 99 17.53 -29.24 1.00
CA CYS A 99 17.14 -30.50 1.63
C CYS A 99 17.05 -30.37 3.15
N LEU A 100 16.19 -31.19 3.77
CA LEU A 100 16.12 -31.27 5.22
C LEU A 100 17.50 -31.62 5.82
N GLY A 101 17.99 -30.77 6.72
CA GLY A 101 19.29 -30.89 7.36
C GLY A 101 20.42 -30.09 6.70
N ASP A 102 20.16 -29.43 5.56
CA ASP A 102 21.02 -28.37 5.03
C ASP A 102 20.92 -27.10 5.90
N THR A 103 21.96 -26.28 5.88
CA THR A 103 21.96 -24.93 6.46
C THR A 103 21.73 -23.92 5.35
N ILE A 104 20.78 -23.01 5.52
CA ILE A 104 20.55 -21.89 4.60
C ILE A 104 21.33 -20.69 5.13
N GLU A 105 22.20 -20.12 4.32
CA GLU A 105 22.80 -18.81 4.58
C GLU A 105 22.30 -17.82 3.53
N VAL A 106 21.72 -16.70 3.96
CA VAL A 106 21.28 -15.64 3.06
C VAL A 106 21.94 -14.35 3.45
N VAL A 107 22.77 -13.82 2.55
CA VAL A 107 23.38 -12.50 2.69
C VAL A 107 22.45 -11.50 2.01
N VAL A 108 21.76 -10.70 2.82
CA VAL A 108 20.85 -9.66 2.34
C VAL A 108 21.59 -8.34 2.27
N HIS A 109 21.70 -7.78 1.08
CA HIS A 109 22.22 -6.44 0.80
C HIS A 109 21.04 -5.49 0.57
N ASN A 110 20.90 -4.51 1.46
CA ASN A 110 19.91 -3.46 1.30
C ASN A 110 20.49 -2.35 0.40
N ASN A 111 20.13 -2.33 -0.88
CA ASN A 111 20.54 -1.29 -1.83
C ASN A 111 19.44 -0.23 -2.03
N LEU A 112 18.49 -0.11 -1.11
CA LEU A 112 17.48 0.95 -1.12
C LEU A 112 18.11 2.27 -0.70
N GLY A 113 17.63 3.38 -1.28
CA GLY A 113 18.23 4.70 -1.07
C GLY A 113 17.87 5.39 0.24
N SER A 114 16.73 5.04 0.83
CA SER A 114 16.17 5.72 2.01
C SER A 114 15.54 4.80 3.03
N ASP A 115 15.24 3.55 2.66
CA ASP A 115 14.42 2.65 3.48
C ASP A 115 15.25 1.56 4.13
N GLU A 116 15.00 1.33 5.42
CA GLU A 116 15.47 0.17 6.16
C GLU A 116 14.77 -1.12 5.73
N LEU A 117 15.37 -2.27 5.96
CA LEU A 117 14.84 -3.57 5.55
C LEU A 117 14.97 -4.61 6.67
N ALA A 118 14.02 -5.53 6.75
CA ALA A 118 14.17 -6.77 7.52
C ALA A 118 13.48 -7.90 6.76
N VAL A 119 14.08 -9.10 6.72
CA VAL A 119 13.54 -10.26 5.97
C VAL A 119 13.19 -11.35 6.95
N HIS A 120 11.92 -11.77 6.93
CA HIS A 120 11.37 -12.82 7.77
C HIS A 120 11.23 -14.14 7.01
N TRP A 121 11.40 -15.24 7.75
CA TRP A 121 11.43 -16.62 7.25
C TRP A 121 10.14 -17.35 7.68
N HIS A 122 9.05 -17.04 6.98
CA HIS A 122 7.71 -17.43 7.38
C HIS A 122 7.53 -18.95 7.48
N GLY A 123 7.13 -19.40 8.67
CA GLY A 123 6.91 -20.81 9.00
C GLY A 123 8.16 -21.59 9.36
N ILE A 124 9.33 -20.94 9.44
CA ILE A 124 10.52 -21.53 10.05
C ILE A 124 10.52 -21.21 11.54
N ARG A 125 10.60 -22.24 12.39
CA ARG A 125 10.49 -22.09 13.85
C ARG A 125 11.68 -21.37 14.50
N GLN A 126 12.83 -21.30 13.84
CA GLN A 126 14.05 -20.67 14.36
C GLN A 126 14.45 -21.15 15.76
N LYS A 127 14.28 -22.45 16.05
CA LYS A 127 14.52 -22.99 17.39
C LYS A 127 15.99 -22.91 17.76
N GLY A 128 16.30 -22.17 18.81
CA GLY A 128 17.68 -21.88 19.23
C GLY A 128 18.40 -20.83 18.36
N PHE A 129 17.73 -20.28 17.35
CA PHE A 129 18.24 -19.25 16.43
C PHE A 129 17.24 -18.08 16.32
N ASN A 130 16.59 -17.75 17.43
CA ASN A 130 15.64 -16.64 17.58
C ASN A 130 16.14 -15.30 17.04
N TYR A 131 17.45 -15.02 17.10
CA TYR A 131 18.05 -13.81 16.53
C TYR A 131 18.11 -13.79 14.98
N MET A 132 17.75 -14.89 14.31
CA MET A 132 17.68 -15.01 12.85
C MET A 132 16.25 -14.96 12.30
N ASP A 133 15.26 -14.61 13.14
CA ASP A 133 13.85 -14.59 12.74
C ASP A 133 13.49 -13.44 11.79
N GLY A 134 14.22 -12.32 11.85
CA GLY A 134 13.98 -11.20 10.92
C GLY A 134 12.93 -10.19 11.37
N VAL A 135 12.68 -10.06 12.67
CA VAL A 135 11.75 -9.08 13.24
C VAL A 135 12.55 -7.89 13.80
N PRO A 136 12.44 -6.68 13.21
CA PRO A 136 13.18 -5.52 13.65
C PRO A 136 12.76 -5.08 15.05
N MET A 137 13.73 -4.59 15.82
CA MET A 137 13.61 -4.20 17.23
C MET A 137 13.09 -5.28 18.18
N ILE A 138 12.85 -6.51 17.71
CA ILE A 138 12.58 -7.65 18.58
C ILE A 138 13.78 -8.59 18.54
N THR A 139 14.10 -9.13 17.36
CA THR A 139 15.17 -10.13 17.18
C THR A 139 16.45 -9.53 16.61
N GLN A 140 16.35 -8.43 15.86
CA GLN A 140 17.50 -7.76 15.25
C GLN A 140 17.23 -6.27 14.99
N CYS A 141 18.27 -5.49 14.72
CA CYS A 141 18.10 -4.14 14.19
C CYS A 141 17.71 -4.20 12.71
N PRO A 142 16.96 -3.20 12.19
CA PRO A 142 16.73 -3.07 10.76
C PRO A 142 18.06 -2.98 9.97
N ILE A 143 18.10 -3.61 8.80
CA ILE A 143 19.19 -3.50 7.84
C ILE A 143 19.10 -2.12 7.21
N LEU A 144 20.03 -1.23 7.54
CA LEU A 144 20.03 0.15 7.04
C LEU A 144 20.29 0.23 5.53
N PRO A 145 19.90 1.33 4.87
CA PRO A 145 20.31 1.63 3.50
C PRO A 145 21.81 1.43 3.28
N PHE A 146 22.17 0.77 2.19
CA PHE A 146 23.55 0.45 1.78
C PHE A 146 24.35 -0.36 2.82
N SER A 147 23.65 -1.17 3.62
CA SER A 147 24.25 -2.15 4.53
C SER A 147 23.74 -3.55 4.21
N GLY A 148 24.18 -4.55 4.97
CA GLY A 148 23.65 -5.90 4.81
C GLY A 148 23.61 -6.70 6.11
N PHE A 149 23.03 -7.88 6.03
CA PHE A 149 22.91 -8.81 7.15
C PHE A 149 22.95 -10.24 6.64
N ARG A 150 23.68 -11.10 7.34
CA ARG A 150 23.76 -12.54 7.04
C ARG A 150 22.82 -13.30 7.95
N TYR A 151 21.76 -13.85 7.37
CA TYR A 151 20.89 -14.81 8.04
C TYR A 151 21.49 -16.21 7.93
N ARG A 152 21.46 -16.96 9.03
CA ARG A 152 21.81 -18.39 9.05
C ARG A 152 20.66 -19.17 9.64
N ILE A 153 20.05 -20.04 8.85
CA ILE A 153 18.78 -20.69 9.15
C ILE A 153 18.96 -22.20 9.05
N ASN A 154 18.45 -22.90 10.06
CA ASN A 154 18.47 -24.36 10.10
C ASN A 154 17.03 -24.87 10.19
N PRO A 155 16.40 -25.26 9.07
CA PRO A 155 15.05 -25.79 9.07
C PRO A 155 14.92 -27.08 9.88
N GLU A 156 13.91 -27.15 10.76
CA GLU A 156 13.63 -28.35 11.58
C GLU A 156 12.79 -29.40 10.86
N SER A 157 12.07 -29.01 9.81
CA SER A 157 11.09 -29.84 9.12
C SER A 157 11.09 -29.56 7.62
N ALA A 158 10.79 -30.59 6.84
CA ALA A 158 10.46 -30.44 5.43
C ALA A 158 9.07 -29.81 5.27
N GLY A 159 8.86 -29.08 4.19
CA GLY A 159 7.61 -28.40 3.89
C GLY A 159 7.77 -27.19 2.98
N THR A 160 6.63 -26.58 2.66
CA THR A 160 6.55 -25.32 1.93
C THR A 160 6.52 -24.16 2.90
N HIS A 161 7.46 -23.25 2.72
CA HIS A 161 7.64 -22.01 3.46
C HIS A 161 7.79 -20.86 2.45
N PHE A 162 7.99 -19.65 2.94
CA PHE A 162 8.36 -18.53 2.09
C PHE A 162 9.09 -17.48 2.91
N TYR A 163 9.74 -16.56 2.24
CA TYR A 163 10.40 -15.44 2.90
C TYR A 163 9.82 -14.13 2.35
N HIS A 164 9.81 -13.08 3.18
CA HIS A 164 9.30 -11.77 2.79
C HIS A 164 9.90 -10.66 3.63
N ALA A 165 9.86 -9.43 3.13
CA ALA A 165 10.12 -8.26 3.97
C ALA A 165 9.11 -8.24 5.12
N HIS A 166 9.58 -8.04 6.35
CA HIS A 166 8.68 -7.98 7.52
C HIS A 166 7.82 -6.68 7.49
N SER A 167 8.12 -5.74 6.60
CA SER A 167 7.23 -4.61 6.25
C SER A 167 6.19 -5.00 5.19
N VAL A 168 4.91 -4.70 5.46
CA VAL A 168 3.79 -4.93 4.53
C VAL A 168 4.00 -4.23 3.20
N SER A 169 4.41 -2.96 3.23
CA SER A 169 4.60 -2.14 2.04
C SER A 169 5.74 -2.66 1.16
N GLN A 170 6.85 -3.08 1.78
CA GLN A 170 7.98 -3.67 1.07
C GLN A 170 7.67 -5.04 0.48
N GLN A 171 6.92 -5.88 1.20
CA GLN A 171 6.42 -7.14 0.66
C GLN A 171 5.51 -6.89 -0.54
N GLY A 172 4.50 -6.02 -0.41
CA GLY A 172 3.54 -5.72 -1.46
C GLY A 172 4.18 -5.10 -2.70
N ASP A 173 5.31 -4.39 -2.55
CA ASP A 173 6.08 -3.83 -3.66
C ASP A 173 7.02 -4.82 -4.35
N GLY A 174 7.31 -5.97 -3.73
CA GLY A 174 8.02 -7.05 -4.41
C GLY A 174 9.08 -7.80 -3.60
N VAL A 175 9.27 -7.51 -2.32
CA VAL A 175 10.28 -8.21 -1.49
C VAL A 175 9.67 -9.44 -0.83
N TYR A 176 9.52 -10.52 -1.61
CA TYR A 176 9.08 -11.84 -1.14
C TYR A 176 9.52 -12.93 -2.12
N GLY A 177 9.57 -14.19 -1.68
CA GLY A 177 9.90 -15.33 -2.53
C GLY A 177 9.65 -16.66 -1.83
N SER A 178 9.66 -17.76 -2.61
CA SER A 178 9.38 -19.10 -2.07
C SER A 178 10.57 -19.69 -1.33
N LEU A 179 10.30 -20.46 -0.27
CA LEU A 179 11.30 -21.24 0.47
C LEU A 179 10.81 -22.67 0.60
N THR A 180 11.50 -23.63 0.00
CA THR A 180 11.11 -25.04 0.04
C THR A 180 12.19 -25.86 0.74
N VAL A 181 11.77 -26.62 1.75
CA VAL A 181 12.62 -27.60 2.41
C VAL A 181 12.13 -28.98 2.02
N ARG A 182 12.89 -29.67 1.17
CA ARG A 182 12.52 -30.97 0.62
C ARG A 182 12.85 -32.11 1.57
N GLY A 183 11.96 -33.08 1.61
CA GLY A 183 12.22 -34.39 2.20
C GLY A 183 12.92 -35.34 1.21
N PRO A 184 13.42 -36.49 1.69
CA PRO A 184 14.05 -37.52 0.84
C PRO A 184 13.11 -38.12 -0.22
N GLN A 185 11.80 -38.02 0.01
CA GLN A 185 10.77 -38.55 -0.89
C GLN A 185 10.28 -37.52 -1.92
N ASP A 186 10.73 -36.27 -1.83
CA ASP A 186 10.33 -35.22 -2.75
C ASP A 186 11.20 -35.30 -4.02
N ASP A 187 10.56 -35.45 -5.18
CA ASP A 187 11.22 -35.43 -6.49
C ASP A 187 11.12 -34.02 -7.11
N PRO A 188 12.24 -33.29 -7.25
CA PRO A 188 12.25 -31.98 -7.89
C PRO A 188 11.67 -31.96 -9.31
N GLY A 189 11.79 -33.05 -10.07
CA GLY A 189 11.26 -33.13 -11.44
C GLY A 189 9.73 -33.14 -11.50
N LEU A 190 9.10 -33.63 -10.43
CA LEU A 190 7.64 -33.76 -10.28
C LEU A 190 7.03 -32.69 -9.36
N GLU A 191 7.79 -31.64 -9.04
CA GLU A 191 7.35 -30.54 -8.18
C GLU A 191 7.02 -29.29 -9.01
N ARG A 192 5.96 -28.56 -8.64
CA ARG A 192 5.63 -27.25 -9.21
C ARG A 192 5.23 -26.29 -8.09
N ILE A 193 5.87 -25.12 -8.04
CA ILE A 193 5.61 -24.09 -7.04
C ILE A 193 4.75 -22.99 -7.68
N LEU A 194 3.64 -22.64 -7.02
CA LEU A 194 2.75 -21.54 -7.40
C LEU A 194 2.74 -20.50 -6.28
N VAL A 195 3.42 -19.39 -6.50
CA VAL A 195 3.41 -18.22 -5.62
C VAL A 195 2.33 -17.27 -6.13
N LEU A 196 1.26 -17.14 -5.36
CA LEU A 196 0.11 -16.29 -5.63
C LEU A 196 0.35 -14.95 -4.94
N SER A 197 0.30 -13.86 -5.69
CA SER A 197 0.46 -12.51 -5.13
C SER A 197 -0.43 -11.51 -5.86
N SER A 198 -0.65 -10.35 -5.26
CA SER A 198 -1.49 -9.29 -5.81
C SER A 198 -0.66 -8.02 -5.81
N ARG A 199 -0.68 -7.27 -6.92
CA ARG A 199 0.12 -6.06 -7.06
C ARG A 199 -0.78 -4.82 -7.14
N PRO A 200 -0.50 -3.76 -6.37
CA PRO A 200 -1.16 -2.49 -6.56
C PRO A 200 -0.69 -1.82 -7.87
N ALA A 201 -1.53 -0.93 -8.41
CA ALA A 201 -1.20 -0.16 -9.61
C ALA A 201 0.03 0.76 -9.42
N THR A 202 0.41 1.08 -8.19
CA THR A 202 1.58 1.94 -7.90
C THR A 202 2.26 1.45 -6.63
N SER A 203 3.57 1.68 -6.50
CA SER A 203 4.33 1.28 -5.31
C SER A 203 3.74 1.85 -4.02
N LEU A 204 3.64 0.99 -3.01
CA LEU A 204 3.20 1.27 -1.64
C LEU A 204 4.23 2.13 -0.90
N ILE A 205 5.53 1.94 -1.16
CA ILE A 205 6.60 2.74 -0.56
C ILE A 205 6.58 4.19 -1.08
N ARG A 206 6.40 4.39 -2.39
CA ARG A 206 6.34 5.75 -2.98
C ARG A 206 4.95 6.38 -3.00
N ARG A 207 3.89 5.65 -2.66
CA ARG A 207 2.50 6.17 -2.56
C ARG A 207 2.29 7.16 -1.42
N GLN A 208 3.32 7.38 -0.62
CA GLN A 208 3.42 8.20 0.59
C GLN A 208 2.99 9.67 0.45
N SER A 209 2.32 10.13 -0.63
CA SER A 209 2.00 11.57 -0.76
C SER A 209 0.91 12.01 -1.75
N ARG A 210 0.08 11.14 -2.38
CA ARG A 210 -0.76 11.60 -3.54
C ARG A 210 -2.20 11.09 -3.73
N LEU A 211 -2.76 10.13 -2.99
CA LEU A 211 -4.13 9.64 -3.29
C LEU A 211 -5.00 9.34 -2.05
N LEU A 212 -6.27 9.76 -2.15
CA LEU A 212 -7.38 9.73 -1.17
C LEU A 212 -7.98 8.34 -0.85
N TYR A 213 -7.36 7.23 -1.27
CA TYR A 213 -7.98 5.91 -1.14
C TYR A 213 -6.97 4.80 -0.81
N PRO A 214 -7.36 3.79 -0.01
CA PRO A 214 -6.52 2.61 0.23
C PRO A 214 -6.13 1.98 -1.11
N PRO A 215 -4.91 1.45 -1.27
CA PRO A 215 -4.51 0.74 -2.47
C PRO A 215 -5.34 -0.51 -2.66
N THR A 216 -6.26 -0.45 -3.61
CA THR A 216 -6.86 -1.64 -4.17
C THR A 216 -5.80 -2.36 -5.02
N PRO A 217 -5.75 -3.70 -4.96
CA PRO A 217 -4.86 -4.45 -5.84
C PRO A 217 -5.33 -4.25 -7.29
N GLY A 218 -4.39 -4.02 -8.19
CA GLY A 218 -4.67 -3.78 -9.60
C GLY A 218 -4.48 -5.03 -10.47
N GLU A 219 -3.69 -6.00 -10.01
CA GLU A 219 -3.36 -7.23 -10.75
C GLU A 219 -3.21 -8.42 -9.80
N LEU A 220 -3.69 -9.59 -10.22
CA LEU A 220 -3.40 -10.89 -9.58
C LEU A 220 -2.27 -11.58 -10.37
N LEU A 221 -1.25 -12.01 -9.65
CA LEU A 221 -0.02 -12.59 -10.19
C LEU A 221 0.13 -14.04 -9.76
N VAL A 222 0.61 -14.87 -10.67
CA VAL A 222 1.07 -16.24 -10.39
C VAL A 222 2.54 -16.33 -10.78
N ASN A 223 3.40 -16.68 -9.83
CA ASN A 223 4.86 -16.66 -9.98
C ASN A 223 5.41 -15.32 -10.52
N GLY A 224 4.78 -14.21 -10.11
CA GLY A 224 5.17 -12.86 -10.53
C GLY A 224 4.70 -12.44 -11.93
N GLN A 225 3.99 -13.32 -12.64
CA GLN A 225 3.48 -13.05 -13.97
C GLN A 225 2.02 -12.60 -13.89
N ALA A 226 1.67 -11.55 -14.64
CA ALA A 226 0.29 -11.09 -14.83
C ALA A 226 -0.38 -11.74 -16.06
N GLN A 227 0.42 -12.36 -16.93
CA GLN A 227 -0.01 -13.02 -18.16
C GLN A 227 -0.17 -14.53 -17.94
N GLU A 228 -0.75 -15.22 -18.92
CA GLU A 228 -1.02 -16.66 -18.88
C GLU A 228 0.18 -17.49 -18.42
N LEU A 229 -0.04 -18.33 -17.39
CA LEU A 229 0.92 -19.32 -16.93
C LEU A 229 0.51 -20.73 -17.41
N THR A 230 1.45 -21.50 -17.94
CA THR A 230 1.22 -22.89 -18.34
C THR A 230 2.06 -23.87 -17.52
N LEU A 231 1.39 -24.78 -16.82
CA LEU A 231 1.98 -25.88 -16.06
C LEU A 231 2.10 -27.11 -16.95
N ARG A 232 3.33 -27.44 -17.34
CA ARG A 232 3.64 -28.62 -18.17
C ARG A 232 3.67 -29.90 -17.34
N VAL A 233 2.89 -30.88 -17.77
CA VAL A 233 2.73 -32.18 -17.13
C VAL A 233 2.87 -33.33 -18.13
N LYS A 234 3.33 -34.49 -17.67
CA LYS A 234 3.40 -35.74 -18.44
C LYS A 234 2.27 -36.66 -18.03
N HIS A 235 1.65 -37.30 -19.02
CA HIS A 235 0.55 -38.24 -18.77
C HIS A 235 1.01 -39.41 -17.88
N GLY A 236 0.17 -39.79 -16.91
CA GLY A 236 0.42 -40.87 -15.96
C GLY A 236 1.32 -40.51 -14.77
N GLN A 237 1.84 -39.28 -14.71
CA GLN A 237 2.67 -38.81 -13.59
C GLN A 237 1.83 -38.15 -12.48
N ARG A 238 2.43 -38.03 -11.29
CA ARG A 238 1.83 -37.35 -10.13
C ARG A 238 2.71 -36.18 -9.75
N TYR A 239 2.14 -34.98 -9.77
CA TYR A 239 2.87 -33.74 -9.48
C TYR A 239 2.54 -33.22 -8.09
N LEU A 240 3.55 -32.84 -7.33
CA LEU A 240 3.40 -32.11 -6.07
C LEU A 240 3.29 -30.61 -6.37
N LEU A 241 2.11 -30.04 -6.15
CA LEU A 241 1.86 -28.62 -6.25
C LEU A 241 2.04 -27.97 -4.87
N ARG A 242 2.96 -27.01 -4.78
CA ARG A 242 3.20 -26.18 -3.59
C ARG A 242 2.55 -24.82 -3.81
N LEU A 243 1.44 -24.57 -3.12
CA LEU A 243 0.67 -23.35 -3.23
C LEU A 243 1.08 -22.40 -2.12
N VAL A 244 1.59 -21.22 -2.47
CA VAL A 244 2.01 -20.18 -1.54
C VAL A 244 1.16 -18.96 -1.78
N ASN A 245 0.31 -18.59 -0.82
CA ASN A 245 -0.35 -17.29 -0.86
C ASN A 245 0.59 -16.25 -0.22
N ALA A 246 1.07 -15.30 -1.03
CA ALA A 246 1.99 -14.24 -0.63
C ALA A 246 1.36 -12.84 -0.74
N ASN A 247 0.02 -12.74 -0.82
CA ASN A 247 -0.67 -11.45 -0.93
C ASN A 247 -0.39 -10.56 0.30
N ALA A 248 0.01 -9.32 0.01
CA ALA A 248 0.14 -8.26 1.01
C ALA A 248 -1.19 -7.49 1.26
N HIS A 249 -2.23 -7.77 0.47
CA HIS A 249 -3.57 -7.18 0.53
C HIS A 249 -4.62 -8.23 0.89
N ASP A 250 -5.83 -7.79 1.28
CA ASP A 250 -6.94 -8.69 1.63
C ASP A 250 -7.52 -9.34 0.38
N CYS A 251 -6.82 -10.34 -0.10
CA CYS A 251 -7.06 -10.97 -1.38
C CYS A 251 -7.10 -12.48 -1.19
N PRO A 252 -8.18 -13.05 -0.63
CA PRO A 252 -8.38 -14.49 -0.67
C PRO A 252 -8.35 -14.99 -2.11
N VAL A 253 -7.82 -16.20 -2.32
CA VAL A 253 -7.70 -16.78 -3.66
C VAL A 253 -8.41 -18.12 -3.71
N LEU A 254 -9.29 -18.26 -4.70
CA LEU A 254 -9.94 -19.51 -5.07
C LEU A 254 -9.21 -20.11 -6.28
N LEU A 255 -8.74 -21.34 -6.12
CA LEU A 255 -8.13 -22.14 -7.18
C LEU A 255 -9.12 -23.21 -7.66
N SER A 256 -9.39 -23.27 -8.96
CA SER A 256 -10.29 -24.26 -9.57
C SER A 256 -9.55 -25.12 -10.59
N PHE A 257 -9.39 -26.41 -10.29
CA PHE A 257 -8.70 -27.38 -11.14
C PHE A 257 -9.71 -28.03 -12.09
N HIS A 258 -9.79 -27.59 -13.35
CA HIS A 258 -10.74 -28.18 -14.30
C HIS A 258 -10.24 -29.54 -14.82
N GLY A 259 -11.12 -30.53 -14.77
CA GLY A 259 -10.81 -31.91 -15.19
C GLY A 259 -9.88 -32.66 -14.26
N HIS A 260 -9.33 -32.03 -13.22
CA HIS A 260 -8.40 -32.63 -12.28
C HIS A 260 -8.90 -32.47 -10.85
N SER A 261 -8.47 -33.36 -9.97
CA SER A 261 -8.66 -33.19 -8.52
C SER A 261 -7.32 -33.01 -7.85
N LEU A 262 -7.24 -32.07 -6.91
CA LEU A 262 -6.07 -31.90 -6.05
C LEU A 262 -6.27 -32.70 -4.77
N ARG A 263 -5.27 -33.52 -4.42
CA ARG A 263 -5.22 -34.23 -3.14
C ARG A 263 -4.29 -33.51 -2.17
N VAL A 264 -4.84 -32.67 -1.31
CA VAL A 264 -4.10 -31.91 -0.28
C VAL A 264 -3.50 -32.86 0.76
N SER A 265 -2.24 -32.61 1.12
CA SER A 265 -1.45 -33.44 2.06
C SER A 265 -0.64 -32.64 3.09
N ALA A 266 -0.45 -31.33 2.91
CA ALA A 266 0.11 -30.47 3.95
C ALA A 266 -0.53 -29.07 3.96
N ALA A 267 -0.51 -28.42 5.11
CA ALA A 267 -0.90 -27.02 5.33
C ALA A 267 0.14 -26.31 6.19
N ASP A 268 0.60 -25.14 5.76
CA ASP A 268 1.64 -24.35 6.44
C ASP A 268 2.92 -25.16 6.76
N GLY A 269 3.30 -26.07 5.86
CA GLY A 269 4.43 -27.00 6.04
C GLY A 269 4.14 -28.18 6.98
N ASN A 270 2.93 -28.29 7.55
CA ASN A 270 2.54 -29.37 8.45
C ASN A 270 1.72 -30.45 7.73
N PRO A 271 2.06 -31.75 7.87
CA PRO A 271 1.28 -32.82 7.26
C PRO A 271 -0.18 -32.87 7.74
N VAL A 272 -1.13 -32.97 6.81
CA VAL A 272 -2.57 -33.09 7.07
C VAL A 272 -3.13 -34.40 6.52
N GLN A 273 -4.27 -34.84 7.09
CA GLN A 273 -5.04 -35.95 6.55
C GLN A 273 -5.45 -35.63 5.13
N SER A 274 -5.26 -36.61 4.25
CA SER A 274 -5.42 -36.38 2.83
C SER A 274 -6.87 -36.07 2.48
N MET A 275 -7.10 -34.95 1.80
CA MET A 275 -8.42 -34.52 1.32
C MET A 275 -8.33 -34.24 -0.18
N THR A 276 -9.34 -34.67 -0.93
CA THR A 276 -9.40 -34.50 -2.39
C THR A 276 -10.56 -33.60 -2.75
N GLY A 277 -10.32 -32.65 -3.66
CA GLY A 277 -11.29 -31.67 -4.13
C GLY A 277 -10.87 -31.05 -5.45
N THR A 278 -11.79 -30.36 -6.12
CA THR A 278 -11.55 -29.65 -7.38
C THR A 278 -11.33 -28.16 -7.16
N HIS A 279 -11.77 -27.64 -6.00
CA HIS A 279 -11.59 -26.25 -5.61
C HIS A 279 -10.81 -26.17 -4.29
N VAL A 280 -9.88 -25.24 -4.22
CA VAL A 280 -9.09 -24.99 -3.02
C VAL A 280 -9.17 -23.51 -2.71
N VAL A 281 -9.54 -23.19 -1.48
CA VAL A 281 -9.59 -21.81 -1.01
C VAL A 281 -8.40 -21.54 -0.10
N LEU A 282 -7.59 -20.58 -0.51
CA LEU A 282 -6.49 -20.05 0.28
C LEU A 282 -6.94 -18.74 0.91
N PHE A 283 -6.84 -18.71 2.23
CA PHE A 283 -7.21 -17.59 3.08
C PHE A 283 -8.69 -17.17 3.02
N PRO A 284 -9.62 -18.01 3.45
CA PRO A 284 -10.99 -17.58 3.55
C PRO A 284 -11.38 -17.10 4.96
N GLY A 285 -12.22 -16.07 5.05
CA GLY A 285 -12.71 -15.51 6.31
C GLY A 285 -13.95 -14.65 6.09
N ASN A 286 -14.85 -14.60 7.08
CA ASN A 286 -16.01 -13.72 7.01
C ASN A 286 -15.55 -12.25 7.10
N LEU A 287 -15.80 -11.46 6.06
CA LEU A 287 -15.79 -10.01 6.14
C LEU A 287 -17.13 -9.52 5.60
N VAL A 288 -18.04 -9.20 6.52
CA VAL A 288 -19.13 -8.27 6.21
C VAL A 288 -18.59 -6.86 6.49
N ALA A 289 -17.64 -6.45 5.66
CA ALA A 289 -17.27 -5.05 5.50
C ALA A 289 -16.89 -4.83 4.05
N SER A 290 -17.89 -4.95 3.16
CA SER A 290 -17.94 -3.99 2.06
C SER A 290 -17.92 -2.63 2.73
N TYR A 291 -16.87 -1.85 2.51
CA TYR A 291 -16.88 -0.43 2.81
C TYR A 291 -17.99 0.20 1.97
N MET A 292 -19.21 0.21 2.52
CA MET A 292 -20.19 1.23 2.23
C MET A 292 -19.67 2.50 2.92
N TYR A 293 -18.68 3.15 2.29
CA TYR A 293 -18.57 4.60 2.46
C TYR A 293 -19.88 5.16 1.94
N SER A 294 -20.75 5.57 2.87
CA SER A 294 -21.89 6.46 2.61
C SER A 294 -22.49 6.34 1.20
N HIS A 295 -23.08 5.18 0.89
CA HIS A 295 -24.23 5.19 -0.01
C HIS A 295 -25.33 5.98 0.71
N GLY A 296 -25.33 7.29 0.47
CA GLY A 296 -26.54 8.08 0.55
C GLY A 296 -27.51 7.51 -0.47
N LEU A 297 -28.34 6.57 0.00
CA LEU A 297 -29.73 6.42 -0.37
C LEU A 297 -30.07 6.72 -1.85
N TRP A 298 -29.80 5.79 -2.77
CA TRP A 298 -30.59 5.63 -4.00
C TRP A 298 -30.43 4.19 -4.48
N ASP A 299 -31.31 3.30 -4.01
CA ASP A 299 -31.71 2.13 -4.79
C ASP A 299 -33.10 2.44 -5.36
N GLY A 300 -33.30 2.14 -6.64
CA GLY A 300 -34.58 2.23 -7.34
C GLY A 300 -34.86 3.55 -8.08
N LEU A 301 -34.36 3.68 -9.31
CA LEU A 301 -35.21 3.83 -10.50
C LEU A 301 -34.34 3.67 -11.75
N GLY A 302 -34.76 2.80 -12.66
CA GLY A 302 -34.08 2.58 -13.93
C GLY A 302 -34.10 3.80 -14.87
N THR A 303 -33.55 3.55 -16.05
CA THR A 303 -33.54 4.34 -17.30
C THR A 303 -32.26 5.10 -17.64
N SER A 304 -31.57 4.56 -18.65
CA SER A 304 -30.91 5.23 -19.79
C SER A 304 -30.26 6.62 -19.57
N GLY A 305 -28.94 6.69 -19.76
CA GLY A 305 -28.26 7.95 -20.07
C GLY A 305 -26.78 7.94 -19.74
N THR A 306 -25.96 7.54 -20.70
CA THR A 306 -24.50 7.78 -20.74
C THR A 306 -24.17 9.25 -20.43
N ARG A 307 -23.48 9.55 -19.33
CA ARG A 307 -22.85 10.87 -19.11
C ARG A 307 -21.39 10.81 -19.54
N VAL A 308 -21.18 11.06 -20.83
CA VAL A 308 -19.85 11.31 -21.42
C VAL A 308 -19.38 12.70 -20.98
N GLY A 309 -18.17 12.80 -20.40
CA GLY A 309 -17.51 14.07 -20.12
C GLY A 309 -17.22 14.84 -21.41
N MET A 310 -17.50 16.13 -21.45
CA MET A 310 -17.39 16.94 -22.66
C MET A 310 -15.92 17.34 -22.94
N GLU A 311 -15.43 17.01 -24.13
CA GLU A 311 -14.08 17.36 -24.56
C GLU A 311 -14.01 18.82 -25.09
N TRP A 312 -13.05 19.60 -24.57
CA TRP A 312 -12.82 21.00 -24.95
C TRP A 312 -11.90 21.11 -26.18
N THR A 313 -12.49 21.01 -27.37
CA THR A 313 -11.77 21.25 -28.63
C THR A 313 -11.40 22.73 -28.81
N ARG A 314 -10.50 23.02 -29.76
CA ARG A 314 -10.10 24.39 -30.12
C ARG A 314 -11.31 25.25 -30.49
N ASP A 315 -12.22 24.71 -31.30
CA ASP A 315 -13.40 25.44 -31.79
C ASP A 315 -14.40 25.74 -30.67
N LYS A 316 -14.68 24.75 -29.81
CA LYS A 316 -15.54 24.94 -28.63
C LYS A 316 -14.94 25.94 -27.63
N THR A 317 -13.62 25.98 -27.52
CA THR A 317 -12.92 26.96 -26.68
C THR A 317 -13.06 28.37 -27.25
N LEU A 318 -12.99 28.54 -28.57
CA LEU A 318 -13.21 29.84 -29.22
C LEU A 318 -14.69 30.26 -29.16
N GLU A 319 -15.63 29.32 -29.28
CA GLU A 319 -17.06 29.56 -29.11
C GLU A 319 -17.38 30.04 -27.68
N LEU A 320 -16.83 29.36 -26.66
CA LEU A 320 -16.89 29.82 -25.27
C LEU A 320 -16.36 31.24 -25.12
N LEU A 321 -15.22 31.57 -25.74
CA LEU A 321 -14.62 32.91 -25.62
C LEU A 321 -15.45 34.00 -26.30
N ARG A 322 -16.08 33.71 -27.44
CA ARG A 322 -17.02 34.64 -28.11
C ARG A 322 -18.22 34.94 -27.22
N GLU A 323 -18.85 33.90 -26.69
CA GLU A 323 -20.02 34.03 -25.81
C GLU A 323 -19.66 34.69 -24.47
N TYR A 324 -18.46 34.41 -23.96
CA TYR A 324 -17.93 35.01 -22.75
C TYR A 324 -17.59 36.50 -22.94
N GLN A 325 -17.06 36.90 -24.10
CA GLN A 325 -16.78 38.29 -24.45
C GLN A 325 -18.06 39.14 -24.48
N GLN A 326 -19.15 38.63 -25.04
CA GLN A 326 -20.43 39.36 -25.11
C GLN A 326 -21.02 39.64 -23.71
N ARG A 327 -20.73 38.76 -22.73
CA ARG A 327 -21.25 38.88 -21.36
C ARG A 327 -20.34 39.73 -20.47
N ARG A 328 -20.41 41.05 -20.67
CA ARG A 328 -19.64 42.05 -19.88
C ARG A 328 -19.76 41.89 -18.37
N VAL A 329 -20.90 41.38 -17.87
CA VAL A 329 -21.13 41.10 -16.44
C VAL A 329 -20.09 40.11 -15.85
N LEU A 330 -19.45 39.28 -16.66
CA LEU A 330 -18.47 38.28 -16.21
C LEU A 330 -17.03 38.80 -16.12
N TRP A 331 -16.68 39.87 -16.85
CA TRP A 331 -15.29 40.31 -16.97
C TRP A 331 -15.07 41.82 -16.88
N ASP A 332 -16.06 42.65 -17.22
CA ASP A 332 -15.94 44.10 -17.17
C ASP A 332 -16.40 44.62 -15.80
N TRP A 333 -15.45 45.11 -15.02
CA TRP A 333 -15.70 45.67 -13.69
C TRP A 333 -16.70 46.84 -13.70
N ASN A 334 -16.74 47.61 -14.79
CA ASN A 334 -17.63 48.76 -14.93
C ASN A 334 -19.03 48.37 -15.43
N ALA A 335 -19.26 47.11 -15.79
CA ALA A 335 -20.56 46.65 -16.23
C ALA A 335 -21.57 46.61 -15.07
N ARG A 336 -22.77 47.10 -15.34
CA ARG A 336 -23.86 47.15 -14.36
C ARG A 336 -24.28 45.72 -14.00
N GLY A 337 -23.93 45.27 -12.79
CA GLY A 337 -24.18 43.90 -12.33
C GLY A 337 -22.94 43.02 -12.20
N TYR A 338 -21.74 43.50 -12.55
CA TYR A 338 -20.49 42.75 -12.34
C TYR A 338 -20.25 42.41 -10.84
N ARG A 339 -20.58 43.33 -9.94
CA ARG A 339 -20.48 43.12 -8.48
C ARG A 339 -21.60 42.24 -7.91
N ASP A 340 -22.65 41.96 -8.70
CA ASP A 340 -23.78 41.13 -8.28
C ASP A 340 -23.48 39.65 -8.56
N ARG A 341 -23.36 38.87 -7.49
CA ARG A 341 -23.00 37.45 -7.55
C ARG A 341 -24.08 36.61 -8.22
N ALA A 342 -25.37 36.95 -8.03
CA ALA A 342 -26.47 36.21 -8.62
C ALA A 342 -26.56 36.42 -10.14
N LYS A 343 -26.25 37.64 -10.62
CA LYS A 343 -26.21 37.93 -12.06
C LYS A 343 -25.04 37.25 -12.76
N ARG A 344 -23.87 37.17 -12.11
CA ARG A 344 -22.72 36.42 -12.65
C ARG A 344 -22.99 34.92 -12.71
N LYS A 345 -23.61 34.34 -11.68
CA LYS A 345 -23.96 32.92 -11.66
C LYS A 345 -24.97 32.57 -12.76
N ARG A 346 -25.98 33.43 -12.98
CA ARG A 346 -26.92 33.29 -14.11
C ARG A 346 -26.23 33.36 -15.47
N ALA A 347 -25.35 34.34 -15.68
CA ALA A 347 -24.61 34.46 -16.93
C ALA A 347 -23.70 33.24 -17.22
N ILE A 348 -23.13 32.61 -16.20
CA ILE A 348 -22.37 31.36 -16.34
C ILE A 348 -23.29 30.17 -16.65
N GLN A 349 -24.48 30.13 -16.05
CA GLN A 349 -25.46 29.09 -16.33
C GLN A 349 -25.97 29.16 -17.77
N GLU A 350 -26.24 30.37 -18.28
CA GLU A 350 -26.57 30.59 -19.70
C GLU A 350 -25.44 30.14 -20.64
N LEU A 351 -24.18 30.37 -20.27
CA LEU A 351 -23.03 29.88 -21.06
C LEU A 351 -22.98 28.35 -21.09
N ALA A 352 -23.30 27.71 -19.96
CA ALA A 352 -23.33 26.25 -19.86
C ALA A 352 -24.46 25.64 -20.69
N GLU A 353 -25.62 26.30 -20.72
CA GLU A 353 -26.75 25.90 -21.57
C GLU A 353 -26.43 26.03 -23.05
N ILE A 354 -25.85 27.15 -23.49
CA ILE A 354 -25.45 27.36 -24.90
C ILE A 354 -24.42 26.32 -25.35
N LEU A 355 -23.43 26.05 -24.51
CA LEU A 355 -22.36 25.10 -24.80
C LEU A 355 -22.74 23.64 -24.49
N CYS A 356 -23.99 23.38 -24.10
CA CYS A 356 -24.49 22.05 -23.73
C CYS A 356 -23.58 21.29 -22.73
N CYS A 357 -23.06 21.99 -21.72
CA CYS A 357 -22.12 21.43 -20.75
C CYS A 357 -22.47 21.81 -19.31
N ASN A 358 -21.77 21.20 -18.34
CA ASN A 358 -21.97 21.49 -16.93
C ASN A 358 -21.43 22.89 -16.59
N THR A 359 -22.15 23.66 -15.77
CA THR A 359 -21.72 24.98 -15.27
C THR A 359 -20.32 24.93 -14.64
N LEU A 360 -20.01 23.85 -13.93
CA LEU A 360 -18.71 23.66 -13.29
C LEU A 360 -17.57 23.51 -14.31
N GLU A 361 -17.83 22.89 -15.47
CA GLU A 361 -16.84 22.73 -16.54
C GLU A 361 -16.54 24.08 -17.23
N VAL A 362 -17.58 24.89 -17.46
CA VAL A 362 -17.45 26.25 -17.98
C VAL A 362 -16.62 27.13 -17.04
N GLU A 363 -16.92 27.11 -15.74
CA GLU A 363 -16.20 27.90 -14.74
C GLU A 363 -14.72 27.52 -14.65
N LYS A 364 -14.41 26.22 -14.64
CA LYS A 364 -13.04 25.71 -14.66
C LYS A 364 -12.31 26.15 -15.94
N LYS A 365 -12.96 26.01 -17.10
CA LYS A 365 -12.35 26.37 -18.40
C LYS A 365 -12.06 27.87 -18.49
N ILE A 366 -13.00 28.74 -18.11
CA ILE A 366 -12.81 30.20 -18.09
C ILE A 366 -11.65 30.58 -17.16
N THR A 367 -11.57 29.96 -15.98
CA THR A 367 -10.51 30.24 -15.00
C THR A 367 -9.14 29.89 -15.56
N ASN A 368 -8.99 28.70 -16.17
CA ASN A 368 -7.75 28.27 -16.80
C ASN A 368 -7.33 29.19 -17.96
N LEU A 369 -8.29 29.60 -18.80
CA LEU A 369 -8.03 30.53 -19.92
C LEU A 369 -7.54 31.89 -19.43
N LYS A 370 -8.13 32.44 -18.35
CA LYS A 370 -7.68 33.69 -17.76
C LYS A 370 -6.27 33.61 -17.20
N CYS A 371 -5.95 32.55 -16.45
CA CYS A 371 -4.61 32.34 -15.92
C CYS A 371 -3.57 32.26 -17.03
N GLN A 372 -3.88 31.56 -18.12
CA GLN A 372 -2.99 31.45 -19.27
C GLN A 372 -2.83 32.80 -19.98
N TYR A 373 -3.91 33.56 -20.17
CA TYR A 373 -3.86 34.89 -20.76
C TYR A 373 -2.97 35.86 -19.95
N SER A 374 -3.12 35.88 -18.62
CA SER A 374 -2.27 36.71 -17.75
C SER A 374 -0.79 36.38 -17.87
N ARG A 375 -0.43 35.09 -18.00
CA ARG A 375 0.96 34.66 -18.22
C ARG A 375 1.50 35.18 -19.55
N GLU A 376 0.70 35.09 -20.62
CA GLU A 376 1.11 35.58 -21.94
C GLU A 376 1.27 37.11 -21.95
N VAL A 377 0.39 37.86 -21.30
CA VAL A 377 0.54 39.31 -21.13
C VAL A 377 1.82 39.65 -20.36
N HIS A 378 2.13 38.91 -19.30
CA HIS A 378 3.34 39.14 -18.51
C HIS A 378 4.62 38.86 -19.32
N LYS A 379 4.64 37.81 -20.15
CA LYS A 379 5.77 37.55 -21.09
C LYS A 379 5.97 38.69 -22.08
N ILE A 380 4.88 39.23 -22.64
CA ILE A 380 4.95 40.36 -23.57
C ILE A 380 5.48 41.60 -22.84
N GLN A 381 4.97 41.90 -21.64
CA GLN A 381 5.42 43.05 -20.86
C GLN A 381 6.91 42.95 -20.51
N ASN A 382 7.35 41.81 -19.99
CA ASN A 382 8.77 41.60 -19.65
C ASN A 382 9.67 41.69 -20.89
N SER A 383 9.20 41.24 -22.06
CA SER A 383 9.96 41.40 -23.31
C SER A 383 10.03 42.86 -23.76
N ARG A 384 8.98 43.66 -23.57
CA ARG A 384 9.00 45.11 -23.87
C ARG A 384 9.96 45.86 -22.97
N ASP A 385 10.00 45.49 -21.69
CA ASP A 385 10.88 46.11 -20.71
C ASP A 385 12.36 45.74 -20.95
N ALA A 386 12.62 44.62 -21.64
CA ALA A 386 13.96 44.14 -21.98
C ALA A 386 14.39 44.42 -23.44
N ALA A 387 13.50 44.92 -24.30
CA ALA A 387 13.76 45.07 -25.73
C ALA A 387 14.53 46.35 -26.07
N THR A 388 15.50 46.22 -26.99
CA THR A 388 16.29 47.35 -27.53
C THR A 388 15.72 47.91 -28.83
N GLY A 389 14.79 47.19 -29.47
CA GLY A 389 14.08 47.61 -30.67
C GLY A 389 12.68 47.00 -30.80
N PRO A 390 11.86 47.42 -31.78
CA PRO A 390 10.48 46.94 -31.95
C PRO A 390 10.38 45.45 -32.29
N ASP A 391 11.40 44.90 -32.96
CA ASP A 391 11.45 43.51 -33.42
C ASP A 391 11.85 42.51 -32.32
N ASP A 392 12.35 43.01 -31.17
CA ASP A 392 12.77 42.20 -30.01
C ASP A 392 11.61 41.87 -29.05
N VAL A 393 10.40 42.36 -29.33
CA VAL A 393 9.24 42.21 -28.45
C VAL A 393 8.55 40.87 -28.70
N TYR A 394 8.41 40.06 -27.65
CA TYR A 394 7.71 38.78 -27.70
C TYR A 394 6.26 38.96 -28.16
N VAL A 395 5.84 38.17 -29.16
CA VAL A 395 4.47 38.08 -29.64
C VAL A 395 3.90 36.70 -29.29
N SER A 396 2.80 36.65 -28.54
CA SER A 396 2.18 35.38 -28.15
C SER A 396 1.65 34.62 -29.37
N LYS A 397 2.08 33.37 -29.52
CA LYS A 397 1.55 32.42 -30.51
C LYS A 397 0.35 31.62 -30.00
N TRP A 398 -0.13 31.90 -28.77
CA TRP A 398 -1.24 31.15 -28.18
C TRP A 398 -2.57 31.46 -28.90
N PHE A 399 -3.25 30.43 -29.42
CA PHE A 399 -4.39 30.59 -30.34
C PHE A 399 -5.55 31.41 -29.77
N ALA A 400 -5.75 31.39 -28.45
CA ALA A 400 -6.81 32.13 -27.77
C ALA A 400 -6.38 33.54 -27.32
N PHE A 401 -5.10 33.92 -27.48
CA PHE A 401 -4.57 35.18 -26.99
C PHE A 401 -5.29 36.38 -27.60
N LYS A 402 -5.42 36.42 -28.93
CA LYS A 402 -6.16 37.47 -29.65
C LYS A 402 -7.63 37.54 -29.19
N ALA A 403 -8.27 36.39 -29.05
CA ALA A 403 -9.68 36.30 -28.62
C ALA A 403 -9.90 36.81 -27.19
N MET A 404 -8.87 36.87 -26.35
CA MET A 404 -8.98 37.32 -24.95
C MET A 404 -8.47 38.75 -24.71
N GLN A 405 -8.03 39.47 -25.76
CA GLN A 405 -7.50 40.83 -25.64
C GLN A 405 -8.48 41.84 -25.04
N PHE A 406 -9.80 41.59 -25.18
CA PHE A 406 -10.83 42.44 -24.58
C PHE A 406 -10.71 42.57 -23.05
N LEU A 407 -10.06 41.63 -22.38
CA LEU A 407 -9.84 41.67 -20.93
C LEU A 407 -8.88 42.79 -20.48
N GLN A 408 -8.02 43.31 -21.36
CA GLN A 408 -7.11 44.41 -21.03
C GLN A 408 -7.85 45.72 -20.71
N PHE A 409 -9.05 45.93 -21.25
CA PHE A 409 -9.85 47.13 -21.00
C PHE A 409 -10.59 47.10 -19.65
N GLY A 410 -10.60 45.95 -18.96
CA GLY A 410 -11.31 45.76 -17.69
C GLY A 410 -10.49 46.00 -16.43
N SER A 411 -9.22 46.41 -16.52
CA SER A 411 -8.29 46.47 -15.36
C SER A 411 -7.55 47.82 -15.21
N ARG A 412 -7.62 48.38 -13.97
CA ARG A 412 -6.79 49.42 -13.28
C ARG A 412 -7.24 50.90 -13.21
N ARG A 413 -7.51 51.37 -11.96
CA ARG A 413 -7.08 52.67 -11.37
C ARG A 413 -6.99 52.60 -9.82
N TYR A 414 -5.79 52.71 -9.25
CA TYR A 414 -5.37 53.36 -7.98
C TYR A 414 -3.82 53.20 -7.95
N SER A 415 -2.94 54.17 -7.69
CA SER A 415 -3.03 55.54 -7.22
C SER A 415 -1.79 56.31 -7.69
N LYS A 416 -1.97 57.56 -8.15
CA LYS A 416 -0.87 58.54 -8.26
C LYS A 416 -0.50 59.03 -6.85
N ARG A 417 0.74 58.88 -6.42
CA ARG A 417 1.36 59.81 -5.44
C ARG A 417 2.47 60.59 -6.15
N LYS A 418 2.29 61.91 -6.19
CA LYS A 418 3.12 62.92 -6.87
C LYS A 418 4.62 62.73 -6.64
N LYS A 419 5.40 62.67 -7.73
CA LYS A 419 6.70 63.35 -7.83
C LYS A 419 6.54 64.47 -8.86
N LYS A 420 6.81 65.69 -8.43
CA LYS A 420 6.62 66.93 -9.21
C LYS A 420 7.78 67.02 -10.21
N VAL A 421 7.53 66.81 -11.50
CA VAL A 421 8.36 67.32 -12.61
C VAL A 421 7.39 67.72 -13.73
N GLU A 422 7.48 68.97 -14.16
CA GLU A 422 6.67 69.56 -15.23
C GLU A 422 7.03 68.96 -16.58
N VAL A 423 6.05 68.46 -17.34
CA VAL A 423 6.04 68.54 -18.82
C VAL A 423 4.58 68.64 -19.30
N SER A 424 4.43 69.43 -20.36
CA SER A 424 3.26 69.92 -21.07
C SER A 424 2.26 68.90 -21.63
N LYS A 425 1.01 69.38 -21.75
CA LYS A 425 -0.14 68.86 -22.51
C LYS A 425 0.21 68.46 -23.95
N LEU A 426 -0.41 67.39 -24.47
CA LEU A 426 -1.22 67.39 -25.70
C LEU A 426 -1.99 66.05 -25.87
N GLN A 427 -3.32 66.19 -25.86
CA GLN A 427 -4.42 65.44 -26.51
C GLN A 427 -4.51 63.90 -26.50
N GLU A 428 -5.56 63.43 -25.83
CA GLU A 428 -6.36 62.25 -26.19
C GLU A 428 -7.07 62.49 -27.53
N GLU A 429 -7.17 61.47 -28.39
CA GLU A 429 -8.39 61.20 -29.16
C GLU A 429 -8.50 59.71 -29.57
N TYR A 430 -9.74 59.23 -29.51
CA TYR A 430 -10.26 57.89 -29.74
C TYR A 430 -10.23 57.48 -31.23
N ILE A 431 -10.30 56.17 -31.54
CA ILE A 431 -11.36 55.55 -32.37
C ILE A 431 -11.21 54.02 -32.31
N VAL A 432 -12.33 53.36 -31.98
CA VAL A 432 -12.60 51.93 -32.19
C VAL A 432 -13.27 51.80 -33.55
N SER A 433 -12.83 50.88 -34.40
CA SER A 433 -13.68 50.29 -35.43
C SER A 433 -13.09 48.97 -35.94
N ASP A 434 -13.82 47.90 -35.66
CA ASP A 434 -14.09 46.72 -36.51
C ASP A 434 -12.95 46.13 -37.33
N ILE A 435 -12.50 44.94 -36.93
CA ILE A 435 -11.78 44.01 -37.82
C ILE A 435 -12.58 42.71 -37.90
N ASP A 436 -12.96 42.41 -39.14
CA ASP A 436 -13.81 41.34 -39.65
C ASP A 436 -13.25 39.92 -39.37
N PRO A 437 -14.07 38.90 -39.01
CA PRO A 437 -13.59 37.58 -38.61
C PRO A 437 -12.95 36.72 -39.71
N GLU A 438 -12.94 37.15 -40.97
CA GLU A 438 -12.50 36.34 -42.12
C GLU A 438 -11.03 36.55 -42.55
N SER A 439 -10.25 37.40 -41.87
CA SER A 439 -8.88 37.74 -42.32
C SER A 439 -7.74 36.88 -41.76
N ILE A 440 -8.02 35.71 -41.15
CA ILE A 440 -6.97 34.84 -40.61
C ILE A 440 -6.61 33.75 -41.63
N THR A 441 -5.60 34.01 -42.45
CA THR A 441 -4.88 32.94 -43.16
C THR A 441 -3.80 32.33 -42.26
N PHE A 442 -3.78 31.00 -42.23
CA PHE A 442 -2.83 30.20 -41.46
C PHE A 442 -1.50 30.08 -42.19
N ILE A 443 -0.39 30.27 -41.47
CA ILE A 443 0.94 29.79 -41.86
C ILE A 443 1.42 28.88 -40.74
N ASP A 444 1.54 27.60 -41.05
CA ASP A 444 2.32 26.62 -40.27
C ASP A 444 3.81 26.92 -40.44
N SER A 445 4.56 26.85 -39.35
CA SER A 445 6.01 26.68 -39.39
C SER A 445 6.48 26.03 -38.10
N ASN A 446 6.83 24.75 -38.23
CA ASN A 446 7.73 24.02 -37.36
C ASN A 446 9.11 24.68 -37.42
N GLU A 447 9.78 24.86 -36.27
CA GLU A 447 11.23 24.64 -36.17
C GLU A 447 11.70 24.60 -34.71
N GLU A 448 12.61 23.66 -34.48
CA GLU A 448 13.32 23.36 -33.26
C GLU A 448 14.26 24.50 -32.86
N THR A 449 14.51 24.69 -31.56
CA THR A 449 15.85 25.05 -31.06
C THR A 449 15.98 24.77 -29.57
N ASN A 450 17.00 23.97 -29.25
CA ASN A 450 17.54 23.74 -27.92
C ASN A 450 18.26 25.00 -27.41
N GLY A 451 18.17 25.28 -26.11
CA GLY A 451 18.98 26.31 -25.47
C GLY A 451 18.90 26.26 -23.95
N SER A 452 19.93 25.67 -23.33
CA SER A 452 20.22 25.71 -21.90
C SER A 452 20.64 27.13 -21.46
N GLY A 453 20.28 27.54 -20.24
CA GLY A 453 20.85 28.75 -19.65
C GLY A 453 20.43 28.98 -18.20
N THR A 454 21.34 28.66 -17.29
CA THR A 454 21.34 29.05 -15.87
C THR A 454 21.48 30.57 -15.70
N GLY A 455 20.75 31.19 -14.78
CA GLY A 455 20.93 32.60 -14.41
C GLY A 455 20.13 32.98 -13.16
N SER A 456 20.82 33.54 -12.17
CA SER A 456 20.39 33.79 -10.79
C SER A 456 19.91 35.23 -10.55
N PHE A 457 18.91 35.38 -9.65
CA PHE A 457 18.60 36.48 -8.71
C PHE A 457 18.70 37.97 -9.14
N ASN A 458 17.57 38.72 -9.07
CA ASN A 458 17.24 39.64 -7.95
C ASN A 458 16.01 40.57 -8.19
N ALA A 459 15.18 40.69 -7.15
CA ALA A 459 14.24 41.78 -6.74
C ALA A 459 13.10 42.21 -7.70
N SER A 460 11.84 42.40 -7.28
CA SER A 460 11.38 43.09 -6.07
C SER A 460 10.00 42.62 -5.58
N LEU A 461 9.84 42.63 -4.25
CA LEU A 461 8.64 42.32 -3.47
C LEU A 461 7.84 43.60 -3.20
N SER A 462 6.55 43.64 -3.55
CA SER A 462 5.55 44.39 -2.75
C SER A 462 4.05 44.19 -3.07
N GLU A 463 3.60 43.35 -4.02
CA GLU A 463 2.16 43.32 -4.37
C GLU A 463 1.38 42.04 -4.01
N ASP A 464 2.02 40.96 -3.54
CA ASP A 464 1.35 39.64 -3.41
C ASP A 464 0.61 39.38 -2.08
N ALA A 465 0.52 40.36 -1.18
CA ALA A 465 -0.09 40.14 0.14
C ALA A 465 -1.63 40.31 0.15
N GLU A 466 -2.23 41.03 -0.82
CA GLU A 466 -3.67 41.34 -0.76
C GLU A 466 -4.57 40.43 -1.62
N GLU A 467 -4.05 39.67 -2.60
CA GLU A 467 -4.91 38.78 -3.42
C GLU A 467 -5.26 37.45 -2.73
N SER A 468 -4.45 36.99 -1.78
CA SER A 468 -4.62 35.68 -1.14
C SER A 468 -5.80 35.61 -0.17
N SER A 469 -6.17 36.71 0.49
CA SER A 469 -7.28 36.78 1.45
C SER A 469 -8.66 36.85 0.79
N SER A 470 -8.76 37.25 -0.48
CA SER A 470 -10.04 37.31 -1.20
C SER A 470 -10.49 35.95 -1.78
N SER A 471 -9.56 35.01 -1.96
CA SER A 471 -9.82 33.70 -2.56
C SER A 471 -10.43 32.70 -1.57
N SER A 472 -9.98 32.73 -0.32
CA SER A 472 -10.43 31.86 0.77
C SER A 472 -11.84 32.21 1.28
N LEU A 473 -12.23 33.49 1.27
CA LEU A 473 -13.59 33.91 1.63
C LEU A 473 -14.65 33.55 0.57
N LYS A 474 -14.28 33.51 -0.72
CA LYS A 474 -15.21 33.14 -1.81
C LYS A 474 -15.58 31.65 -1.84
N ALA A 475 -14.71 30.78 -1.30
CA ALA A 475 -14.95 29.34 -1.25
C ALA A 475 -16.04 28.93 -0.26
N MET A 476 -16.32 29.73 0.78
CA MET A 476 -17.28 29.40 1.84
C MET A 476 -18.70 29.95 1.64
N GLU A 477 -18.93 30.87 0.71
CA GLU A 477 -20.28 31.38 0.44
C GLU A 477 -21.03 30.57 -0.65
N LEU A 478 -20.53 29.41 -1.11
CA LEU A 478 -21.22 28.56 -2.11
C LEU A 478 -22.18 27.52 -1.49
N TYR A 479 -22.30 27.45 -0.17
CA TYR A 479 -23.12 26.44 0.52
C TYR A 479 -24.49 26.92 1.06
N ASN A 480 -24.89 28.17 0.81
CA ASN A 480 -26.19 28.70 1.24
C ASN A 480 -27.03 29.12 0.04
N GLY A 481 -27.73 28.17 -0.59
CA GLY A 481 -28.66 28.51 -1.66
C GLY A 481 -29.43 27.33 -2.23
N CYS A 482 -30.28 26.70 -1.42
CA CYS A 482 -31.46 25.98 -1.90
C CYS A 482 -32.55 26.05 -0.81
N THR A 483 -33.57 26.87 -1.05
CA THR A 483 -34.85 26.83 -0.35
C THR A 483 -35.97 27.04 -1.36
N LEU A 484 -36.99 26.16 -1.28
CA LEU A 484 -38.45 26.37 -1.44
C LEU A 484 -39.12 25.13 -2.12
N PRO A 485 -40.44 24.87 -1.91
CA PRO A 485 -41.19 24.85 -0.64
C PRO A 485 -42.12 23.60 -0.52
N CYS A 486 -42.41 23.13 0.69
CA CYS A 486 -43.69 22.47 1.04
C CYS A 486 -43.90 22.53 2.57
N SER A 487 -45.12 22.87 2.99
CA SER A 487 -45.53 23.27 4.35
C SER A 487 -46.08 22.09 5.20
N PRO A 488 -46.57 22.27 6.47
CA PRO A 488 -46.10 21.61 7.73
C PRO A 488 -47.16 20.59 8.30
N PRO A 489 -47.11 19.99 9.54
CA PRO A 489 -46.47 20.48 10.80
C PRO A 489 -45.93 19.50 11.89
N ASN A 490 -45.23 20.14 12.86
CA ASN A 490 -45.19 19.98 14.33
C ASN A 490 -43.92 19.50 15.10
N GLU A 491 -43.55 20.35 16.08
CA GLU A 491 -42.68 20.22 17.28
C GLU A 491 -41.18 19.94 17.07
N GLY A 492 -40.18 20.65 17.60
CA GLY A 492 -40.07 21.69 18.64
C GLY A 492 -38.71 21.48 19.35
N THR A 493 -37.82 22.49 19.32
CA THR A 493 -36.54 22.62 20.08
C THR A 493 -35.35 21.68 19.77
N LYS A 494 -34.46 22.09 18.83
CA LYS A 494 -33.03 21.69 18.82
C LYS A 494 -32.06 22.57 17.99
N LEU A 495 -32.52 23.68 17.39
CA LEU A 495 -31.77 24.39 16.33
C LEU A 495 -30.87 25.57 16.77
N GLU A 496 -30.96 26.07 18.01
CA GLU A 496 -30.18 27.26 18.42
C GLU A 496 -28.75 26.97 18.93
N ALA A 497 -28.47 25.75 19.42
CA ALA A 497 -27.13 25.40 19.92
C ALA A 497 -26.11 25.25 18.79
N ASP A 498 -26.56 24.73 17.65
CA ASP A 498 -25.73 24.35 16.49
C ASP A 498 -25.21 25.59 15.72
N GLU A 499 -25.98 26.67 15.69
CA GLU A 499 -25.62 27.89 14.96
C GLU A 499 -24.50 28.68 15.68
N LYS A 500 -24.44 28.58 17.01
CA LYS A 500 -23.45 29.28 17.84
C LYS A 500 -22.08 28.58 17.82
N GLU A 501 -22.07 27.25 17.84
CA GLU A 501 -20.84 26.45 17.63
C GLU A 501 -20.29 26.62 16.22
N ARG A 502 -21.17 26.68 15.21
CA ARG A 502 -20.80 26.86 13.81
C ARG A 502 -20.22 28.23 13.50
N LYS A 503 -20.59 29.25 14.29
CA LYS A 503 -19.98 30.61 14.22
C LYS A 503 -18.60 30.64 14.87
N LYS A 504 -18.45 29.96 16.01
CA LYS A 504 -17.18 29.86 16.76
C LYS A 504 -16.09 29.15 15.96
N THR A 505 -16.43 28.02 15.33
CA THR A 505 -15.52 27.28 14.44
C THR A 505 -15.11 28.09 13.21
N LYS A 506 -16.00 28.93 12.66
CA LYS A 506 -15.71 29.79 11.51
C LYS A 506 -14.68 30.88 11.83
N GLU A 507 -14.75 31.44 13.06
CA GLU A 507 -13.80 32.44 13.56
C GLU A 507 -12.44 31.83 13.92
N GLU A 508 -12.41 30.61 14.46
CA GLU A 508 -11.18 29.89 14.78
C GLU A 508 -10.40 29.49 13.52
N PHE A 509 -11.09 29.04 12.46
CA PHE A 509 -10.47 28.74 11.17
C PHE A 509 -9.93 29.99 10.45
N ALA A 510 -10.59 31.14 10.60
CA ALA A 510 -10.11 32.40 10.04
C ALA A 510 -8.81 32.85 10.72
N LYS A 511 -8.74 32.75 12.06
CA LYS A 511 -7.53 33.06 12.84
C LYS A 511 -6.36 32.13 12.52
N PHE A 512 -6.65 30.85 12.26
CA PHE A 512 -5.64 29.89 11.85
C PHE A 512 -5.07 30.21 10.45
N GLY A 513 -5.94 30.52 9.48
CA GLY A 513 -5.51 30.95 8.15
C GLY A 513 -4.66 32.22 8.15
N GLU A 514 -4.95 33.16 9.05
CA GLU A 514 -4.13 34.36 9.27
C GLU A 514 -2.78 34.03 9.90
N SER A 515 -2.72 33.13 10.89
CA SER A 515 -1.48 32.71 11.55
C SER A 515 -0.50 32.02 10.59
N ILE A 516 -1.00 31.12 9.73
CA ILE A 516 -0.19 30.45 8.71
C ILE A 516 0.28 31.43 7.64
N ALA A 517 -0.56 32.40 7.26
CA ALA A 517 -0.16 33.44 6.32
C ALA A 517 0.96 34.33 6.86
N VAL A 518 0.93 34.67 8.16
CA VAL A 518 1.99 35.43 8.85
C VAL A 518 3.30 34.63 8.89
N GLN A 519 3.25 33.36 9.29
CA GLN A 519 4.46 32.51 9.35
C GLN A 519 5.05 32.23 7.95
N LEU A 520 4.21 32.07 6.93
CA LEU A 520 4.70 31.95 5.55
C LEU A 520 5.32 33.25 5.04
N ALA A 521 4.85 34.41 5.50
CA ALA A 521 5.43 35.71 5.14
C ALA A 521 6.81 35.95 5.78
N GLU A 522 7.10 35.32 6.93
CA GLU A 522 8.38 35.38 7.62
C GLU A 522 9.50 34.59 6.92
N ILE A 523 9.16 33.62 6.06
CA ILE A 523 10.17 32.88 5.26
C ILE A 523 10.72 33.81 4.18
N PRO A 524 12.00 34.19 4.20
CA PRO A 524 12.55 35.21 3.31
C PRO A 524 12.74 34.72 1.86
N ASP A 525 12.86 33.40 1.66
CA ASP A 525 13.09 32.79 0.36
C ASP A 525 11.78 32.32 -0.32
N SER A 526 11.54 32.79 -1.55
CA SER A 526 10.32 32.49 -2.31
C SER A 526 10.20 31.01 -2.69
N TYR A 527 11.32 30.32 -2.90
CA TYR A 527 11.33 28.90 -3.21
C TYR A 527 10.94 28.09 -1.97
N SER A 528 11.56 28.37 -0.82
CA SER A 528 11.24 27.77 0.47
C SER A 528 9.80 28.05 0.91
N ARG A 529 9.28 29.26 0.65
CA ARG A 529 7.86 29.61 0.90
C ARG A 529 6.90 28.85 0.00
N SER A 530 7.26 28.63 -1.26
CA SER A 530 6.46 27.85 -2.22
C SER A 530 6.49 26.36 -1.92
N VAL A 531 7.65 25.84 -1.52
CA VAL A 531 7.83 24.47 -1.02
C VAL A 531 7.09 24.27 0.29
N ALA A 532 7.10 25.24 1.21
CA ALA A 532 6.32 25.22 2.44
C ALA A 532 4.82 25.26 2.16
N LYS A 533 4.34 26.11 1.24
CA LYS A 533 2.93 26.11 0.80
C LYS A 533 2.51 24.79 0.15
N LEU A 534 3.36 24.22 -0.70
CA LEU A 534 3.14 22.89 -1.29
C LEU A 534 3.13 21.80 -0.23
N ARG A 535 4.06 21.84 0.74
CA ARG A 535 4.10 20.92 1.89
C ARG A 535 2.84 21.05 2.74
N ILE A 536 2.39 22.26 3.08
CA ILE A 536 1.19 22.49 3.90
C ILE A 536 -0.06 21.95 3.20
N ASN A 537 -0.20 22.19 1.89
CA ASN A 537 -1.32 21.64 1.11
C ASN A 537 -1.26 20.13 0.89
N GLN A 538 -0.05 19.55 0.91
CA GLN A 538 0.19 18.12 0.78
C GLN A 538 -0.07 17.39 2.10
N ILE A 539 0.34 17.97 3.22
CA ILE A 539 0.13 17.44 4.58
C ILE A 539 -1.35 17.50 4.97
N LEU A 540 -2.08 18.55 4.57
CA LEU A 540 -3.53 18.61 4.75
C LEU A 540 -4.24 17.41 4.07
N PHE A 541 -3.68 16.82 3.03
CA PHE A 541 -4.32 15.79 2.20
C PHE A 541 -3.98 14.35 2.62
N GLU A 542 -2.98 14.16 3.49
CA GLU A 542 -2.40 12.84 3.84
C GLU A 542 -3.20 12.07 4.91
N ALA A 543 -4.33 12.60 5.39
CA ALA A 543 -5.05 12.16 6.58
C ALA A 543 -6.01 10.94 6.44
N GLU A 544 -5.86 10.06 5.44
CA GLU A 544 -6.75 8.88 5.29
C GLU A 544 -6.02 7.68 4.65
N ILE A 545 -5.73 6.60 5.40
CA ILE A 545 -5.17 5.34 4.87
C ILE A 545 -5.90 4.13 5.49
N GLY A 546 -6.45 3.26 4.62
CA GLY A 546 -7.25 2.10 5.00
C GLY A 546 -6.47 0.87 5.51
N VAL A 547 -7.23 -0.10 6.02
CA VAL A 547 -6.79 -1.35 6.65
C VAL A 547 -6.41 -2.38 5.57
N TYR A 548 -5.23 -2.97 5.66
CA TYR A 548 -4.78 -4.08 4.80
C TYR A 548 -5.08 -5.38 5.55
N ALA A 549 -5.40 -6.52 4.91
CA ALA A 549 -5.33 -7.82 5.59
C ALA A 549 -4.34 -8.70 4.84
N GLN A 550 -3.34 -9.28 5.51
CA GLN A 550 -2.33 -10.09 4.83
C GLN A 550 -2.66 -11.56 4.90
N THR A 551 -2.44 -12.26 3.79
CA THR A 551 -2.89 -13.64 3.61
C THR A 551 -1.67 -14.50 3.31
N ARG A 552 -1.28 -15.39 4.23
CA ARG A 552 0.02 -16.10 4.19
C ARG A 552 -0.07 -17.63 4.31
N GLU A 553 -1.22 -18.18 3.91
CA GLU A 553 -1.45 -19.63 3.96
C GLU A 553 -0.65 -20.36 2.88
N ARG A 554 -0.12 -21.54 3.23
CA ARG A 554 0.50 -22.47 2.27
C ARG A 554 -0.24 -23.80 2.27
N LEU A 555 -0.39 -24.40 1.09
CA LEU A 555 -0.97 -25.73 0.93
C LEU A 555 -0.13 -26.56 -0.04
N ASP A 556 0.12 -27.82 0.32
CA ASP A 556 0.75 -28.78 -0.57
C ASP A 556 -0.28 -29.82 -0.99
N GLY A 557 -0.39 -30.07 -2.29
CA GLY A 557 -1.33 -31.04 -2.84
C GLY A 557 -0.76 -31.80 -4.02
N VAL A 558 -1.14 -33.07 -4.13
CA VAL A 558 -0.75 -33.93 -5.24
C VAL A 558 -1.81 -33.88 -6.33
N LEU A 559 -1.43 -33.48 -7.53
CA LEU A 559 -2.24 -33.53 -8.75
C LEU A 559 -1.84 -34.74 -9.58
N ALA A 560 -2.80 -35.61 -9.90
CA ALA A 560 -2.57 -36.74 -10.81
C ALA A 560 -2.82 -36.29 -12.25
N ALA A 561 -1.85 -36.49 -13.14
CA ALA A 561 -1.98 -36.19 -14.57
C ALA A 561 -2.52 -37.41 -15.33
N ASP A 562 -3.71 -37.87 -14.95
CA ASP A 562 -4.37 -39.08 -15.46
C ASP A 562 -5.50 -38.79 -16.47
N GLN A 563 -5.67 -37.52 -16.84
CA GLN A 563 -6.70 -37.11 -17.78
C GLN A 563 -6.24 -37.31 -19.22
N ALA A 564 -7.20 -37.33 -20.16
CA ALA A 564 -6.88 -37.39 -21.59
C ALA A 564 -5.92 -36.25 -21.98
N ILE A 565 -4.93 -36.56 -22.80
CA ILE A 565 -3.91 -35.60 -23.25
C ILE A 565 -4.59 -34.35 -23.84
N GLY A 566 -4.30 -33.18 -23.28
CA GLY A 566 -4.91 -31.92 -23.71
C GLY A 566 -4.49 -30.71 -22.87
N LYS A 567 -5.17 -29.58 -23.09
CA LYS A 567 -5.02 -28.35 -22.31
C LYS A 567 -6.22 -28.20 -21.38
N TYR A 568 -5.99 -28.08 -20.07
CA TYR A 568 -7.03 -27.93 -19.06
C TYR A 568 -6.89 -26.60 -18.33
N ALA A 569 -8.01 -25.95 -18.00
CA ALA A 569 -7.96 -24.70 -17.25
C ALA A 569 -7.65 -24.92 -15.77
N LEU A 570 -6.80 -24.05 -15.20
CA LEU A 570 -6.60 -23.85 -13.77
C LEU A 570 -6.99 -22.39 -13.49
N ASP A 571 -8.22 -22.18 -13.01
CA ASP A 571 -8.71 -20.83 -12.77
C ASP A 571 -8.21 -20.32 -11.41
N VAL A 572 -7.61 -19.14 -11.40
CA VAL A 572 -7.13 -18.47 -10.20
C VAL A 572 -7.95 -17.18 -10.04
N GLN A 573 -8.91 -17.20 -9.14
CA GLN A 573 -9.85 -16.11 -8.91
C GLN A 573 -9.59 -15.45 -7.56
N GLY A 574 -9.46 -14.12 -7.53
CA GLY A 574 -9.48 -13.37 -6.29
C GLY A 574 -10.90 -13.28 -5.72
N LEU A 575 -11.04 -13.20 -4.39
CA LEU A 575 -12.31 -12.95 -3.70
C LEU A 575 -12.24 -11.61 -2.94
N ARG A 576 -13.37 -11.16 -2.38
CA ARG A 576 -13.50 -9.86 -1.66
C ARG A 576 -12.93 -8.68 -2.47
N ASP A 577 -11.93 -7.96 -1.96
CA ASP A 577 -11.33 -6.79 -2.63
C ASP A 577 -10.70 -7.12 -3.99
N CYS A 578 -10.53 -8.42 -4.27
CA CYS A 578 -10.01 -8.96 -5.50
C CYS A 578 -11.04 -9.67 -6.39
N ARG A 579 -12.34 -9.55 -6.10
CA ARG A 579 -13.40 -10.35 -6.77
C ARG A 579 -13.41 -10.23 -8.30
N ASP A 580 -13.02 -9.07 -8.82
CA ASP A 580 -12.95 -8.79 -10.26
C ASP A 580 -11.63 -9.21 -10.92
N MET A 581 -10.66 -9.71 -10.14
CA MET A 581 -9.37 -10.15 -10.67
C MET A 581 -9.35 -11.66 -10.87
N ARG A 582 -8.96 -12.06 -12.08
CA ARG A 582 -8.73 -13.45 -12.47
C ARG A 582 -7.41 -13.55 -13.18
N HIS A 583 -6.74 -14.67 -12.98
CA HIS A 583 -5.52 -15.00 -13.68
C HIS A 583 -5.70 -16.34 -14.41
N GLU A 584 -5.46 -16.33 -15.71
CA GLU A 584 -5.60 -17.54 -16.52
C GLU A 584 -4.36 -18.43 -16.39
N THR A 585 -4.53 -19.60 -15.78
CA THR A 585 -3.50 -20.64 -15.74
C THR A 585 -4.00 -21.89 -16.42
N TYR A 586 -3.09 -22.66 -17.03
CA TYR A 586 -3.44 -23.90 -17.72
C TYR A 586 -2.54 -25.06 -17.30
N ILE A 587 -3.09 -26.26 -17.25
CA ILE A 587 -2.36 -27.52 -17.16
C ILE A 587 -2.25 -28.07 -18.59
N PHE A 588 -1.03 -28.18 -19.09
CA PHE A 588 -0.73 -28.60 -20.46
C PHE A 588 0.02 -29.91 -20.46
N TYR A 589 -0.56 -30.93 -21.09
CA TYR A 589 0.11 -32.21 -21.28
C TYR A 589 1.16 -32.06 -22.39
N GLU A 590 2.40 -32.47 -22.14
CA GLU A 590 3.53 -32.26 -23.07
C GLU A 590 3.29 -32.85 -24.47
N ASP A 591 2.54 -33.95 -24.55
CA ASP A 591 2.18 -34.63 -25.80
C ASP A 591 0.93 -34.03 -26.50
N ALA A 592 0.34 -32.97 -25.95
CA ALA A 592 -0.83 -32.32 -26.52
C ALA A 592 -0.45 -31.42 -27.71
N ALA A 593 -1.36 -31.29 -28.67
CA ALA A 593 -1.21 -30.32 -29.75
C ALA A 593 -1.20 -28.89 -29.18
N THR A 594 -0.29 -28.05 -29.68
CA THR A 594 -0.04 -26.68 -29.19
C THR A 594 -1.28 -25.77 -29.32
N ASP A 595 -2.19 -26.08 -30.25
CA ASP A 595 -3.46 -25.40 -30.54
C ASP A 595 -4.67 -26.04 -29.82
N SER A 596 -4.44 -26.95 -28.87
CA SER A 596 -5.52 -27.60 -28.13
C SER A 596 -6.39 -26.61 -27.35
N TYR A 597 -7.71 -26.76 -27.48
CA TYR A 597 -8.69 -25.95 -26.77
C TYR A 597 -8.63 -26.21 -25.26
N ALA A 598 -8.76 -25.16 -24.46
CA ALA A 598 -8.74 -25.27 -23.01
C ALA A 598 -10.05 -25.87 -22.47
N LEU A 599 -9.97 -27.08 -21.93
CA LEU A 599 -11.10 -27.77 -21.32
C LEU A 599 -11.45 -27.17 -19.95
N ARG A 600 -12.69 -26.71 -19.81
CA ARG A 600 -13.29 -26.22 -18.56
C ARG A 600 -14.35 -27.19 -18.06
N ALA A 601 -13.91 -28.32 -17.50
CA ALA A 601 -14.79 -29.41 -17.07
C ALA A 601 -15.36 -29.27 -15.65
N ALA A 602 -14.68 -28.56 -14.73
CA ALA A 602 -15.25 -28.30 -13.40
C ALA A 602 -16.45 -27.35 -13.49
N LYS A 603 -17.52 -27.66 -12.73
CA LYS A 603 -18.71 -26.83 -12.62
C LYS A 603 -18.31 -25.51 -11.96
N ASN A 604 -18.74 -24.37 -12.51
CA ASN A 604 -18.62 -23.10 -11.81
C ASN A 604 -19.40 -23.18 -10.49
N LEU A 605 -18.81 -22.65 -9.42
CA LEU A 605 -19.48 -22.57 -8.12
C LEU A 605 -20.74 -21.72 -8.26
N ASP A 606 -21.84 -22.16 -7.65
CA ASP A 606 -23.02 -21.31 -7.51
C ASP A 606 -22.78 -20.20 -6.45
N GLU A 607 -23.68 -19.21 -6.37
CA GLU A 607 -23.54 -18.09 -5.43
C GLU A 607 -23.41 -18.55 -3.97
N ARG A 608 -24.13 -19.62 -3.59
CA ARG A 608 -24.09 -20.18 -2.24
C ARG A 608 -22.75 -20.87 -1.96
N GLU A 609 -22.23 -21.62 -2.92
CA GLU A 609 -20.91 -22.24 -2.85
C GLU A 609 -19.78 -21.20 -2.78
N LEU A 610 -19.95 -20.05 -3.45
CA LEU A 610 -19.02 -18.93 -3.38
C LEU A 610 -19.05 -18.24 -2.01
N GLU A 611 -20.23 -17.99 -1.43
CA GLU A 611 -20.36 -17.47 -0.05
C GLU A 611 -19.68 -18.39 0.97
N ILE A 612 -19.75 -19.71 0.76
CA ILE A 612 -19.10 -20.69 1.63
C ILE A 612 -17.58 -20.66 1.45
N ALA A 613 -17.11 -20.59 0.20
CA ALA A 613 -15.70 -20.41 -0.09
C ALA A 613 -15.17 -19.12 0.58
N GLU A 614 -15.94 -18.03 0.57
CA GLU A 614 -15.61 -16.79 1.27
C GLU A 614 -15.59 -16.98 2.79
N SER A 615 -16.49 -17.79 3.35
CA SER A 615 -16.55 -18.05 4.80
C SER A 615 -15.36 -18.84 5.33
N GLY A 616 -14.88 -19.80 4.53
CA GLY A 616 -13.60 -20.45 4.75
C GLY A 616 -13.51 -21.59 5.73
N HIS A 617 -14.65 -22.09 6.18
CA HIS A 617 -14.73 -23.18 7.13
C HIS A 617 -16.04 -23.94 6.91
N ARG A 618 -16.08 -25.19 7.36
CA ARG A 618 -17.20 -26.14 7.18
C ARG A 618 -17.56 -26.37 5.70
N CYS A 619 -16.62 -26.17 4.80
CA CYS A 619 -16.82 -26.30 3.36
C CYS A 619 -17.24 -27.72 2.98
N HIS A 620 -16.65 -28.74 3.63
CA HIS A 620 -16.99 -30.15 3.39
C HIS A 620 -18.39 -30.57 3.88
N ARG A 621 -19.02 -29.80 4.79
CA ARG A 621 -20.40 -30.08 5.23
C ARG A 621 -21.41 -29.77 4.13
N ILE A 622 -21.04 -28.90 3.20
CA ILE A 622 -21.96 -28.33 2.21
C ILE A 622 -21.59 -28.80 0.80
N SER A 623 -20.30 -28.76 0.43
CA SER A 623 -19.82 -29.27 -0.86
C SER A 623 -18.53 -30.07 -0.69
N LYS A 624 -18.51 -31.31 -1.20
CA LYS A 624 -17.32 -32.19 -1.10
C LYS A 624 -16.20 -31.76 -2.07
N SER A 625 -16.49 -30.89 -3.02
CA SER A 625 -15.54 -30.42 -4.03
C SER A 625 -14.64 -29.29 -3.56
N ILE A 626 -15.02 -28.56 -2.50
CA ILE A 626 -14.31 -27.39 -1.98
C ILE A 626 -13.49 -27.78 -0.74
N ILE A 627 -12.19 -27.52 -0.79
CA ILE A 627 -11.27 -27.68 0.33
C ILE A 627 -10.99 -26.31 0.94
N CYS A 628 -11.30 -26.17 2.22
CA CYS A 628 -10.93 -25.01 3.02
C CYS A 628 -9.81 -25.37 4.00
N SER A 629 -8.78 -24.53 4.04
CA SER A 629 -7.57 -24.78 4.84
C SER A 629 -7.85 -25.00 6.33
N LEU A 630 -8.93 -24.39 6.85
CA LEU A 630 -9.33 -24.49 8.26
C LEU A 630 -10.07 -25.79 8.61
N ASP A 631 -10.56 -26.54 7.62
CA ASP A 631 -11.26 -27.82 7.85
C ASP A 631 -10.32 -29.04 7.84
N LEU A 632 -9.05 -28.80 7.52
CA LEU A 632 -8.03 -29.84 7.49
C LEU A 632 -7.79 -30.41 8.89
N ARG A 633 -7.29 -31.63 8.95
CA ARG A 633 -6.93 -32.33 10.20
C ARG A 633 -5.48 -32.74 10.13
N SER A 634 -4.75 -32.78 11.25
CA SER A 634 -3.36 -33.23 11.23
C SER A 634 -3.25 -34.70 10.84
N ALA A 635 -2.24 -35.04 10.02
CA ALA A 635 -1.92 -36.43 9.71
C ALA A 635 -1.33 -37.17 10.91
N LYS A 636 -0.66 -36.43 11.81
CA LYS A 636 -0.05 -37.00 13.01
C LYS A 636 -1.15 -37.31 14.02
N LEU A 637 -1.29 -38.59 14.34
CA LEU A 637 -2.12 -39.06 15.46
C LEU A 637 -1.67 -38.37 16.74
N SER A 638 -2.41 -37.35 17.13
CA SER A 638 -2.14 -36.50 18.28
C SER A 638 -3.44 -36.33 19.06
N GLN A 639 -3.42 -36.84 20.29
CA GLN A 639 -4.44 -36.57 21.27
C GLN A 639 -3.88 -35.53 22.23
N LEU A 640 -4.37 -34.30 22.13
CA LEU A 640 -3.96 -33.25 23.05
C LEU A 640 -4.58 -33.52 24.42
N LYS A 641 -3.88 -33.11 25.50
CA LYS A 641 -4.38 -33.18 26.88
C LYS A 641 -5.76 -32.53 26.97
N GLU A 642 -6.65 -32.99 27.85
CA GLU A 642 -7.97 -32.36 27.99
C GLU A 642 -7.86 -30.89 28.39
N LYS A 643 -7.06 -30.62 29.42
CA LYS A 643 -6.74 -29.28 29.91
C LYS A 643 -5.30 -28.88 29.55
N ALA A 644 -5.13 -27.62 29.17
CA ALA A 644 -3.81 -27.01 29.03
C ALA A 644 -3.19 -26.75 30.41
N ASP A 645 -1.86 -26.63 30.47
CA ASP A 645 -1.16 -26.30 31.71
C ASP A 645 -1.36 -24.82 32.08
N GLN A 646 -1.63 -23.96 31.11
CA GLN A 646 -1.99 -22.55 31.27
C GLN A 646 -2.88 -22.09 30.11
N THR A 647 -3.91 -21.29 30.39
CA THR A 647 -4.75 -20.64 29.40
C THR A 647 -4.61 -19.12 29.51
N VAL A 648 -4.44 -18.43 28.38
CA VAL A 648 -4.30 -16.98 28.28
C VAL A 648 -5.39 -16.44 27.36
N TYR A 649 -6.21 -15.52 27.86
CA TYR A 649 -7.27 -14.87 27.08
C TYR A 649 -6.80 -13.49 26.63
N VAL A 650 -6.81 -13.28 25.32
CA VAL A 650 -6.29 -12.08 24.66
C VAL A 650 -7.44 -11.41 23.91
N PRO A 651 -8.18 -10.49 24.54
CA PRO A 651 -9.19 -9.69 23.84
C PRO A 651 -8.51 -8.61 23.01
N PHE A 652 -9.07 -8.34 21.84
CA PHE A 652 -8.63 -7.25 20.98
C PHE A 652 -9.81 -6.66 20.22
N ASP A 653 -9.67 -5.39 19.85
CA ASP A 653 -10.66 -4.67 19.06
C ASP A 653 -10.00 -3.46 18.36
N THR A 654 -10.73 -2.82 17.47
CA THR A 654 -10.33 -1.56 16.82
C THR A 654 -11.12 -0.39 17.41
N ASN A 655 -10.55 0.28 18.40
CA ASN A 655 -11.22 1.37 19.10
C ASN A 655 -11.11 2.69 18.36
N THR A 656 -12.14 3.53 18.49
CA THR A 656 -12.21 4.79 17.78
C THR A 656 -11.90 5.95 18.74
N PHE A 657 -10.87 6.76 18.44
CA PHE A 657 -10.32 7.81 19.30
C PHE A 657 -10.46 9.20 18.69
N SER A 658 -11.02 10.15 19.43
CA SER A 658 -10.95 11.57 19.07
C SER A 658 -9.71 12.19 19.70
N PHE A 659 -8.79 12.67 18.87
CA PHE A 659 -7.57 13.33 19.37
C PHE A 659 -7.75 14.83 19.50
N THR A 660 -7.15 15.38 20.56
CA THR A 660 -6.91 16.83 20.71
C THR A 660 -5.44 17.14 20.39
N ASP A 661 -5.12 18.40 20.13
CA ASP A 661 -3.75 18.82 19.82
C ASP A 661 -2.78 18.57 20.98
N GLU A 662 -3.28 18.67 22.20
CA GLU A 662 -2.57 18.36 23.44
C GLU A 662 -2.16 16.88 23.51
N MET A 663 -2.91 15.98 22.84
CA MET A 663 -2.59 14.56 22.73
C MET A 663 -1.63 14.24 21.57
N THR A 664 -1.33 15.21 20.70
CA THR A 664 -0.38 15.04 19.57
C THR A 664 1.04 15.52 19.89
N ASP A 665 1.31 15.91 21.13
CA ASP A 665 2.60 16.49 21.58
C ASP A 665 3.72 15.43 21.71
N TYR A 666 4.17 14.88 20.58
CA TYR A 666 5.31 13.95 20.40
C TYR A 666 5.25 12.61 21.17
N SER A 667 4.23 12.40 22.01
CA SER A 667 4.10 11.27 22.92
C SER A 667 3.57 9.99 22.26
N TYR A 668 2.81 10.14 21.18
CA TYR A 668 2.16 9.04 20.48
C TYR A 668 2.48 9.04 18.99
N ASN A 669 2.82 7.86 18.46
CA ASN A 669 3.27 7.70 17.09
C ASN A 669 2.11 7.21 16.22
N PHE A 670 1.15 8.07 15.89
CA PHE A 670 0.04 7.70 15.03
C PHE A 670 0.46 7.60 13.57
N TYR A 671 -0.18 6.71 12.82
CA TYR A 671 0.04 6.42 11.40
C TYR A 671 -0.05 7.61 10.44
N MET A 672 -0.38 8.83 10.91
CA MET A 672 -0.85 9.93 10.07
C MET A 672 0.18 11.02 9.79
N SER A 673 1.02 11.43 10.75
CA SER A 673 2.10 12.40 10.52
C SER A 673 2.69 12.77 11.87
N ARG A 674 4.02 12.64 12.00
CA ARG A 674 4.77 13.03 13.21
C ARG A 674 4.75 14.54 13.48
N TYR A 675 4.17 15.33 12.58
CA TYR A 675 4.31 16.79 12.56
C TYR A 675 2.99 17.55 12.35
N TYR A 676 1.84 16.88 12.51
CA TYR A 676 0.55 17.52 12.27
C TYR A 676 -0.33 17.58 13.53
N PRO A 677 -0.73 18.78 13.98
CA PRO A 677 -1.60 18.89 15.12
C PRO A 677 -3.03 18.43 14.77
N ALA A 678 -3.69 17.74 15.70
CA ALA A 678 -4.94 17.00 15.48
C ALA A 678 -6.07 17.83 14.84
N TYR A 679 -6.18 19.12 15.16
CA TYR A 679 -7.19 20.06 14.63
C TYR A 679 -7.13 20.28 13.12
N LEU A 680 -6.01 19.94 12.48
CA LEU A 680 -5.82 20.08 11.05
C LEU A 680 -6.07 18.80 10.26
N SER A 681 -6.25 17.66 10.95
CA SER A 681 -6.69 16.42 10.29
C SER A 681 -8.01 16.65 9.56
N LEU A 682 -8.08 16.29 8.27
CA LEU A 682 -9.30 16.44 7.45
C LEU A 682 -10.45 15.55 7.95
N GLU A 683 -10.16 14.54 8.75
CA GLU A 683 -11.17 13.76 9.44
C GLU A 683 -11.67 14.54 10.66
N LYS A 684 -12.80 15.24 10.52
CA LYS A 684 -13.69 15.46 11.67
C LYS A 684 -14.34 14.12 12.02
N GLY A 685 -13.58 13.25 12.66
CA GLY A 685 -13.93 11.87 12.96
C GLY A 685 -12.86 11.23 13.83
N ALA A 686 -13.27 10.25 14.62
CA ALA A 686 -12.39 9.56 15.54
C ALA A 686 -11.52 8.53 14.77
N VAL A 687 -10.20 8.54 15.01
CA VAL A 687 -9.21 7.64 14.39
C VAL A 687 -9.38 6.24 14.94
N LYS A 688 -9.42 5.25 14.06
CA LYS A 688 -9.48 3.84 14.44
C LYS A 688 -8.09 3.31 14.77
N ILE A 689 -7.92 2.83 16.00
CA ILE A 689 -6.66 2.27 16.48
C ILE A 689 -6.89 0.82 16.90
N PRO A 690 -6.12 -0.11 16.33
CA PRO A 690 -6.17 -1.49 16.74
C PRO A 690 -5.49 -1.67 18.11
N GLN A 691 -6.15 -2.38 19.02
CA GLN A 691 -5.72 -2.53 20.42
C GLN A 691 -5.91 -3.96 20.93
N ILE A 692 -5.01 -4.39 21.80
CA ILE A 692 -5.16 -5.62 22.59
C ILE A 692 -5.43 -5.20 24.03
N ASN A 693 -6.60 -5.58 24.54
CA ASN A 693 -7.11 -5.18 25.85
C ASN A 693 -6.96 -3.65 26.11
N SER A 694 -7.40 -2.83 25.14
CA SER A 694 -7.35 -1.36 25.19
C SER A 694 -5.94 -0.75 25.28
N MET A 695 -4.90 -1.52 24.94
CA MET A 695 -3.52 -1.06 24.82
C MET A 695 -3.00 -1.33 23.41
N SER A 696 -2.17 -0.42 22.91
CA SER A 696 -1.53 -0.54 21.61
C SER A 696 -0.07 -0.95 21.74
N PHE A 697 0.38 -1.81 20.84
CA PHE A 697 1.77 -2.26 20.85
C PHE A 697 2.72 -1.15 20.42
N LYS A 698 3.79 -0.97 21.20
CA LYS A 698 4.90 -0.09 20.90
C LYS A 698 6.19 -0.90 20.85
N TYR A 699 6.92 -0.78 19.74
CA TYR A 699 8.23 -1.38 19.60
C TYR A 699 9.23 -0.76 20.60
N PRO A 700 10.18 -1.55 21.14
CA PRO A 700 11.25 -1.01 21.96
C PRO A 700 12.22 -0.18 21.10
N SER A 701 13.04 0.63 21.76
CA SER A 701 14.07 1.47 21.13
C SER A 701 15.19 0.68 20.46
N SER A 702 15.43 -0.55 20.91
CA SER A 702 16.39 -1.48 20.34
C SER A 702 15.91 -2.94 20.55
N PRO A 703 16.49 -3.92 19.81
CA PRO A 703 16.16 -5.33 19.94
C PRO A 703 16.17 -5.86 21.37
N ILE A 704 14.99 -6.09 21.95
CA ILE A 704 14.87 -6.63 23.31
C ILE A 704 15.57 -7.99 23.49
N LEU A 705 15.77 -8.74 22.40
CA LEU A 705 16.52 -9.99 22.45
C LEU A 705 18.02 -9.78 22.71
N SER A 706 18.66 -8.81 22.05
CA SER A 706 20.12 -8.58 22.14
C SER A 706 20.49 -7.45 23.11
N GLN A 707 19.62 -6.45 23.27
CA GLN A 707 19.83 -5.24 24.07
C GLN A 707 18.63 -5.00 25.03
N PRO A 708 18.29 -5.96 25.90
CA PRO A 708 17.16 -5.83 26.83
C PRO A 708 17.29 -4.64 27.81
N GLU A 709 18.52 -4.22 28.12
CA GLU A 709 18.84 -3.09 29.01
C GLU A 709 18.38 -1.73 28.49
N ASP A 710 18.27 -1.57 27.17
CA ASP A 710 17.80 -0.34 26.53
C ASP A 710 16.28 -0.18 26.62
N THR A 711 15.57 -1.27 26.93
CA THR A 711 14.12 -1.23 27.08
C THR A 711 13.76 -0.64 28.44
N VAL A 712 13.19 0.57 28.42
CA VAL A 712 12.72 1.25 29.62
C VAL A 712 11.65 0.40 30.32
N LYS A 713 11.90 -0.04 31.55
CA LYS A 713 10.96 -0.91 32.28
C LYS A 713 9.56 -0.32 32.43
N LYS A 714 9.47 1.00 32.54
CA LYS A 714 8.20 1.74 32.66
C LYS A 714 7.35 1.69 31.40
N SER A 715 7.92 1.42 30.23
CA SER A 715 7.20 1.33 28.95
C SER A 715 6.63 -0.07 28.66
N VAL A 716 6.97 -1.06 29.50
CA VAL A 716 6.49 -2.44 29.38
C VAL A 716 5.15 -2.59 30.08
N CYS A 717 4.21 -3.28 29.43
CA CYS A 717 2.91 -3.63 29.99
C CYS A 717 2.66 -5.13 29.83
N ASN A 718 1.67 -5.66 30.55
CA ASN A 718 1.18 -7.02 30.33
C ASN A 718 -0.28 -6.97 29.86
N LEU A 719 -0.99 -8.11 29.87
CA LEU A 719 -2.39 -8.12 29.43
C LEU A 719 -3.30 -7.34 30.37
N ASP A 720 -3.07 -7.38 31.68
CA ASP A 720 -4.01 -6.85 32.68
C ASP A 720 -3.52 -5.52 33.30
N GLU A 721 -2.22 -5.22 33.21
CA GLU A 721 -1.57 -4.03 33.77
C GLU A 721 -1.05 -3.10 32.67
N ARG A 722 -1.46 -1.83 32.75
CA ARG A 722 -0.98 -0.75 31.88
C ARG A 722 0.47 -0.38 32.24
N SER A 723 1.15 0.22 31.27
CA SER A 723 2.49 0.82 31.45
C SER A 723 2.41 2.03 32.39
N ASP A 724 3.44 2.22 33.22
CA ASP A 724 3.59 3.39 34.10
C ASP A 724 3.67 4.70 33.30
N GLU A 725 4.17 4.64 32.05
CA GLU A 725 4.24 5.80 31.15
C GLU A 725 2.86 6.29 30.69
N CYS A 726 1.84 5.41 30.76
CA CYS A 726 0.48 5.74 30.37
C CYS A 726 -0.42 6.13 31.55
N THR A 727 0.13 6.32 32.75
CA THR A 727 -0.67 6.58 33.97
C THR A 727 -1.45 7.89 33.84
N ASP A 728 -0.83 8.90 33.24
CA ASP A 728 -1.39 10.26 33.10
C ASP A 728 -2.29 10.42 31.86
N THR A 729 -2.39 9.38 31.03
CA THR A 729 -3.11 9.39 29.75
C THR A 729 -4.15 8.27 29.70
N PRO A 730 -5.27 8.41 30.45
CA PRO A 730 -6.26 7.35 30.60
C PRO A 730 -6.93 6.97 29.27
N LEU A 731 -7.03 7.93 28.34
CA LEU A 731 -7.68 7.72 27.04
C LEU A 731 -6.92 6.76 26.14
N PHE A 732 -5.59 6.75 26.15
CA PHE A 732 -4.80 5.98 25.19
C PHE A 732 -3.45 5.53 25.76
N CYS A 733 -3.13 4.25 25.62
CA CYS A 733 -1.84 3.71 26.07
C CYS A 733 -1.13 2.94 24.96
N GLU A 734 0.12 3.32 24.74
CA GLU A 734 1.09 2.60 23.91
C GLU A 734 2.17 2.01 24.81
N CYS A 735 2.41 0.72 24.68
CA CYS A 735 3.39 0.02 25.51
C CYS A 735 3.92 -1.24 24.84
N LEU A 736 5.07 -1.70 25.31
CA LEU A 736 5.60 -2.99 24.90
C LEU A 736 4.84 -4.10 25.63
N GLN A 737 3.81 -4.65 25.00
CA GLN A 737 2.98 -5.68 25.60
C GLN A 737 3.72 -7.02 25.64
N LEU A 738 4.03 -7.48 26.86
CA LEU A 738 4.80 -8.69 27.12
C LEU A 738 3.96 -9.73 27.87
N ILE A 739 3.70 -10.86 27.24
CA ILE A 739 3.03 -12.02 27.84
C ILE A 739 4.07 -13.07 28.16
N GLN A 740 4.29 -13.33 29.46
CA GLN A 740 5.22 -14.35 29.90
C GLN A 740 4.55 -15.71 30.04
N VAL A 741 5.15 -16.74 29.43
CA VAL A 741 4.70 -18.13 29.51
C VAL A 741 5.83 -19.06 29.97
N PRO A 742 5.51 -20.12 30.73
CA PRO A 742 6.50 -21.10 31.19
C PRO A 742 7.01 -21.92 30.02
N SER A 743 8.26 -22.38 30.11
CA SER A 743 8.82 -23.33 29.15
C SER A 743 8.41 -24.77 29.46
N ARG A 744 8.39 -25.62 28.43
CA ARG A 744 8.06 -27.06 28.51
C ARG A 744 6.66 -27.33 29.08
N LYS A 745 5.69 -26.49 28.70
CA LYS A 745 4.29 -26.58 29.11
C LYS A 745 3.39 -26.48 27.89
N THR A 746 2.21 -27.07 27.98
CA THR A 746 1.16 -26.89 26.99
C THR A 746 0.40 -25.62 27.33
N VAL A 747 0.51 -24.60 26.48
CA VAL A 747 -0.18 -23.32 26.65
C VAL A 747 -1.34 -23.24 25.67
N GLU A 748 -2.46 -22.73 26.14
CA GLU A 748 -3.63 -22.39 25.34
C GLU A 748 -3.78 -20.88 25.28
N VAL A 749 -3.89 -20.33 24.08
CA VAL A 749 -4.15 -18.90 23.85
C VAL A 749 -5.51 -18.79 23.18
N VAL A 750 -6.40 -18.03 23.80
CA VAL A 750 -7.73 -17.71 23.28
C VAL A 750 -7.69 -16.27 22.78
N LEU A 751 -7.65 -16.11 21.47
CA LEU A 751 -7.73 -14.80 20.83
C LEU A 751 -9.20 -14.46 20.62
N ILE A 752 -9.63 -13.30 21.11
CA ILE A 752 -11.03 -12.88 21.12
C ILE A 752 -11.13 -11.56 20.38
N ASP A 753 -11.83 -11.58 19.26
CA ASP A 753 -12.22 -10.39 18.52
C ASP A 753 -13.55 -9.89 19.11
N GLU A 754 -13.50 -8.77 19.84
CA GLU A 754 -14.68 -8.29 20.56
C GLU A 754 -15.74 -7.72 19.61
N GLY A 755 -15.31 -7.15 18.48
CA GLY A 755 -16.18 -6.69 17.40
C GLY A 755 -17.05 -5.46 17.73
N PHE A 756 -16.68 -4.64 18.73
CA PHE A 756 -17.30 -3.33 18.96
C PHE A 756 -16.75 -2.26 18.00
N GLY A 757 -15.50 -2.41 17.57
CA GLY A 757 -14.79 -1.48 16.68
C GLY A 757 -15.15 -1.54 15.19
N GLY A 758 -15.87 -2.57 14.79
CA GLY A 758 -16.28 -2.80 13.41
C GLY A 758 -16.70 -4.24 13.14
N ASN A 759 -16.87 -4.59 11.86
CA ASN A 759 -17.17 -5.95 11.42
C ASN A 759 -16.00 -6.52 10.61
N VAL A 760 -14.81 -6.54 11.19
CA VAL A 760 -13.57 -6.95 10.52
C VAL A 760 -13.02 -8.19 11.21
N SER A 761 -12.70 -9.22 10.44
CA SER A 761 -11.94 -10.37 10.97
C SER A 761 -10.45 -10.10 10.84
N HIS A 762 -9.67 -10.45 11.87
CA HIS A 762 -8.24 -10.20 11.90
C HIS A 762 -7.41 -11.47 11.62
N THR A 763 -6.30 -11.30 10.89
CA THR A 763 -5.35 -12.39 10.64
C THR A 763 -4.13 -12.24 11.51
N PHE A 764 -3.91 -13.23 12.35
CA PHE A 764 -2.74 -13.29 13.22
C PHE A 764 -1.70 -14.23 12.61
N HIS A 765 -0.45 -13.77 12.66
CA HIS A 765 0.73 -14.59 12.44
C HIS A 765 1.48 -14.76 13.76
N LEU A 766 2.01 -15.96 13.97
CA LEU A 766 2.73 -16.33 15.17
C LEU A 766 4.17 -16.72 14.82
N HIS A 767 5.14 -16.03 15.42
CA HIS A 767 6.56 -16.29 15.18
C HIS A 767 7.06 -17.48 15.99
N GLY A 768 8.02 -18.24 15.44
CA GLY A 768 8.76 -19.30 16.15
C GLY A 768 7.99 -20.57 16.53
N TYR A 769 6.69 -20.63 16.23
CA TYR A 769 5.82 -21.74 16.62
C TYR A 769 4.83 -22.10 15.51
N ASN A 770 4.26 -23.30 15.62
CA ASN A 770 3.05 -23.70 14.92
C ASN A 770 2.05 -24.06 16.01
N ALA A 771 0.83 -23.53 15.93
CA ALA A 771 -0.21 -23.76 16.92
C ALA A 771 -1.30 -24.70 16.38
N SER A 772 -1.78 -25.59 17.24
CA SER A 772 -2.92 -26.44 16.94
C SER A 772 -4.20 -25.64 17.12
N ILE A 773 -5.02 -25.54 16.08
CA ILE A 773 -6.33 -24.87 16.16
C ILE A 773 -7.32 -25.87 16.76
N VAL A 774 -7.72 -25.64 18.02
CA VAL A 774 -8.59 -26.57 18.76
C VAL A 774 -10.03 -26.10 18.83
N GLY A 775 -10.31 -24.81 18.64
CA GLY A 775 -11.68 -24.30 18.69
C GLY A 775 -11.80 -22.97 17.98
N ARG A 776 -12.98 -22.71 17.43
CA ARG A 776 -13.34 -21.43 16.81
C ARG A 776 -14.85 -21.29 16.81
N GLU A 777 -15.32 -20.09 17.10
CA GLU A 777 -16.73 -19.73 16.96
C GLU A 777 -16.86 -18.23 16.67
N SER A 778 -18.00 -17.83 16.13
CA SER A 778 -18.38 -16.44 15.86
C SER A 778 -19.82 -16.22 16.29
N PHE A 779 -20.13 -15.01 16.75
CA PHE A 779 -21.42 -14.62 17.28
C PHE A 779 -22.05 -13.50 16.44
N GLU A 780 -23.37 -13.34 16.51
CA GLU A 780 -24.08 -12.27 15.80
C GLU A 780 -23.82 -10.89 16.43
N GLN A 781 -23.72 -10.88 17.77
CA GLN A 781 -23.50 -9.69 18.58
C GLN A 781 -22.02 -9.62 19.04
N PRO A 782 -21.50 -8.41 19.28
CA PRO A 782 -20.20 -8.22 19.94
C PRO A 782 -20.10 -9.02 21.24
N VAL A 783 -18.88 -9.50 21.53
CA VAL A 783 -18.59 -10.35 22.69
C VAL A 783 -17.47 -9.75 23.51
N THR A 784 -17.52 -9.91 24.83
CA THR A 784 -16.44 -9.48 25.72
C THR A 784 -15.55 -10.65 26.13
N LYS A 785 -14.34 -10.34 26.62
CA LYS A 785 -13.48 -11.33 27.32
C LYS A 785 -14.27 -12.15 28.36
N ASN A 786 -15.11 -11.49 29.16
CA ASN A 786 -15.84 -12.13 30.26
C ASN A 786 -16.93 -13.08 29.75
N ASP A 787 -17.58 -12.77 28.62
CA ASP A 787 -18.57 -13.66 28.01
C ASP A 787 -17.92 -14.96 27.56
N VAL A 788 -16.78 -14.87 26.86
CA VAL A 788 -16.03 -16.04 26.39
C VAL A 788 -15.48 -16.86 27.55
N VAL A 789 -14.94 -16.21 28.58
CA VAL A 789 -14.48 -16.90 29.81
C VAL A 789 -15.65 -17.60 30.52
N SER A 790 -16.82 -16.99 30.56
CA SER A 790 -18.03 -17.58 31.17
C SER A 790 -18.47 -18.81 30.37
N LEU A 791 -18.55 -18.71 29.04
CA LEU A 791 -18.84 -19.83 28.15
C LEU A 791 -17.85 -20.99 28.33
N ASP A 792 -16.56 -20.68 28.53
CA ASP A 792 -15.55 -21.70 28.79
C ASP A 792 -15.77 -22.39 30.14
N SER A 793 -16.01 -21.60 31.19
CA SER A 793 -16.23 -22.11 32.55
C SER A 793 -17.50 -22.97 32.67
N GLU A 794 -18.52 -22.69 31.85
CA GLU A 794 -19.75 -23.47 31.73
C GLU A 794 -19.59 -24.73 30.87
N GLY A 795 -18.42 -24.94 30.25
CA GLY A 795 -18.16 -26.09 29.37
C GLY A 795 -18.90 -26.02 28.03
N ARG A 796 -19.30 -24.81 27.59
CA ARG A 796 -20.06 -24.60 26.34
C ARG A 796 -19.16 -24.43 25.12
N ILE A 797 -17.86 -24.21 25.33
CA ILE A 797 -16.86 -24.12 24.27
C ILE A 797 -16.42 -25.52 23.84
N HIS A 798 -16.72 -25.88 22.58
CA HIS A 798 -16.27 -27.13 22.01
C HIS A 798 -14.79 -27.05 21.56
N ARG A 799 -13.98 -28.03 22.00
CA ARG A 799 -12.58 -28.19 21.60
C ARG A 799 -12.35 -29.50 20.84
N ASN A 800 -11.82 -29.40 19.64
CA ASN A 800 -11.26 -30.52 18.89
C ASN A 800 -9.85 -30.86 19.40
N LEU A 801 -9.76 -31.91 20.22
CA LEU A 801 -8.50 -32.39 20.79
C LEU A 801 -7.89 -33.58 20.02
N VAL A 802 -8.55 -34.03 18.96
CA VAL A 802 -8.14 -35.20 18.18
C VAL A 802 -7.67 -34.73 16.79
N ASN A 803 -6.36 -34.81 16.56
CA ASN A 803 -5.72 -34.42 15.31
C ASN A 803 -6.08 -32.99 14.82
N PRO A 804 -6.06 -31.95 15.66
CA PRO A 804 -6.26 -30.57 15.21
C PRO A 804 -5.20 -30.17 14.19
N VAL A 805 -5.56 -29.35 13.21
CA VAL A 805 -4.60 -28.81 12.23
C VAL A 805 -3.61 -27.88 12.93
N GLN A 806 -2.34 -27.97 12.52
CA GLN A 806 -1.28 -27.08 12.99
C GLN A 806 -1.03 -26.00 11.93
N LYS A 807 -1.05 -24.74 12.36
CA LYS A 807 -0.88 -23.57 11.51
C LYS A 807 -0.01 -22.52 12.21
N ASP A 808 0.65 -21.67 11.43
CA ASP A 808 1.37 -20.50 11.94
C ASP A 808 0.65 -19.18 11.61
N THR A 809 -0.41 -19.26 10.80
CA THR A 809 -1.22 -18.13 10.34
C THR A 809 -2.68 -18.54 10.37
N PHE A 810 -3.54 -17.73 10.97
CA PHE A 810 -4.95 -18.06 11.15
C PHE A 810 -5.82 -16.80 11.26
N VAL A 811 -7.09 -16.95 10.90
CA VAL A 811 -8.10 -15.88 10.95
C VAL A 811 -8.89 -16.00 12.25
N VAL A 812 -8.90 -14.93 13.05
CA VAL A 812 -9.82 -14.75 14.16
C VAL A 812 -11.10 -14.12 13.61
N PRO A 813 -12.27 -14.79 13.73
CA PRO A 813 -13.51 -14.25 13.21
C PRO A 813 -13.94 -13.03 14.02
N ASN A 814 -14.45 -12.02 13.32
CA ASN A 814 -15.15 -10.89 13.93
C ASN A 814 -16.21 -11.37 14.94
N LYS A 815 -16.32 -10.68 16.09
CA LYS A 815 -17.25 -11.02 17.17
C LYS A 815 -17.15 -12.49 17.55
N GLY A 816 -15.94 -12.96 17.84
CA GLY A 816 -15.67 -14.38 17.92
C GLY A 816 -14.31 -14.69 18.51
N TYR A 817 -13.97 -15.97 18.54
CA TYR A 817 -12.71 -16.42 19.11
C TYR A 817 -12.06 -17.53 18.31
N VAL A 818 -10.74 -17.67 18.49
CA VAL A 818 -9.95 -18.84 18.09
C VAL A 818 -9.14 -19.32 19.28
N ILE A 819 -9.14 -20.63 19.50
CA ILE A 819 -8.41 -21.31 20.58
C ILE A 819 -7.23 -22.05 19.96
N LEU A 820 -6.05 -21.69 20.43
CA LEU A 820 -4.78 -22.16 19.91
C LEU A 820 -4.02 -22.89 21.01
N ARG A 821 -3.49 -24.06 20.69
CA ARG A 821 -2.70 -24.84 21.63
C ARG A 821 -1.34 -25.21 21.06
N PHE A 822 -0.30 -24.92 21.81
CA PHE A 822 1.07 -25.24 21.44
C PHE A 822 1.88 -25.63 22.68
N TYR A 823 3.02 -26.26 22.45
CA TYR A 823 3.93 -26.68 23.51
C TYR A 823 5.15 -25.76 23.50
N THR A 824 5.48 -25.17 24.65
CA THR A 824 6.51 -24.13 24.78
C THR A 824 7.94 -24.68 24.82
N ASP A 825 8.37 -25.33 23.74
CA ASP A 825 9.72 -25.90 23.59
C ASP A 825 10.73 -24.97 22.91
N ASN A 826 10.31 -23.80 22.42
CA ASN A 826 11.15 -22.83 21.74
C ASN A 826 11.32 -21.54 22.58
N LEU A 827 12.43 -21.45 23.30
CA LEU A 827 12.71 -20.34 24.21
C LEU A 827 13.06 -19.07 23.40
N GLY A 828 12.49 -17.93 23.78
CA GLY A 828 12.72 -16.68 23.06
C GLY A 828 11.68 -15.62 23.34
N TYR A 829 11.84 -14.49 22.65
CA TYR A 829 10.79 -13.49 22.43
C TYR A 829 10.19 -13.76 21.05
N TRP A 830 8.89 -14.04 21.02
CA TRP A 830 8.19 -14.37 19.79
C TRP A 830 7.06 -13.38 19.58
N LEU A 831 7.10 -12.67 18.46
CA LEU A 831 6.06 -11.72 18.09
C LEU A 831 4.79 -12.48 17.69
N TRP A 832 3.66 -12.00 18.19
CA TRP A 832 2.32 -12.36 17.75
C TRP A 832 1.69 -11.10 17.22
N GLU A 833 1.27 -11.10 15.96
CA GLU A 833 0.83 -9.86 15.32
C GLU A 833 -0.37 -10.06 14.40
N ALA A 834 -1.33 -9.14 14.52
CA ALA A 834 -2.34 -8.91 13.51
C ALA A 834 -1.69 -8.13 12.37
N ARG A 835 -1.29 -8.85 11.33
CA ARG A 835 -0.53 -8.31 10.20
C ARG A 835 -1.26 -7.25 9.39
N SER A 836 -2.58 -7.16 9.57
CA SER A 836 -3.41 -6.09 9.03
C SER A 836 -3.05 -4.68 9.52
N THR A 837 -2.28 -4.61 10.61
CA THR A 837 -1.96 -3.37 11.33
C THR A 837 -0.49 -2.95 11.17
N ALA A 838 0.34 -3.74 10.49
CA ALA A 838 1.79 -3.54 10.35
C ALA A 838 2.20 -2.76 9.07
N VAL A 839 1.39 -1.78 8.68
CA VAL A 839 1.34 -1.19 7.32
C VAL A 839 2.50 -0.23 6.99
N TYR A 840 2.97 0.53 7.97
CA TYR A 840 4.03 1.55 7.83
C TYR A 840 5.40 0.94 8.16
N PRO A 841 6.57 1.60 7.94
CA PRO A 841 7.83 1.14 8.53
C PRO A 841 7.58 0.68 9.97
N GLN A 842 8.10 -0.49 10.30
CA GLN A 842 7.59 -1.34 11.38
C GLN A 842 7.63 -0.68 12.77
N LEU A 843 8.26 0.48 12.86
CA LEU A 843 8.47 1.32 14.04
C LEU A 843 7.46 2.46 14.19
N PHE A 844 6.51 2.59 13.26
CA PHE A 844 5.61 3.73 13.18
C PHE A 844 4.16 3.26 13.24
N GLY A 845 3.52 3.48 14.38
CA GLY A 845 2.09 3.21 14.55
C GLY A 845 1.75 2.26 15.70
N PRO A 846 0.63 2.49 16.39
CA PRO A 846 0.07 1.53 17.34
C PRO A 846 -0.42 0.24 16.64
N GLY A 847 0.28 -0.87 16.85
CA GLY A 847 -0.10 -2.17 16.28
C GLY A 847 -0.96 -3.03 17.22
N MET A 848 -1.72 -3.97 16.65
CA MET A 848 -2.35 -5.06 17.41
C MET A 848 -1.38 -6.25 17.44
N GLN A 849 -0.46 -6.19 18.39
CA GLN A 849 0.64 -7.14 18.53
C GLN A 849 0.97 -7.35 20.00
N PHE A 850 1.60 -8.48 20.32
CA PHE A 850 2.18 -8.71 21.63
C PHE A 850 3.43 -9.59 21.51
N LEU A 851 4.35 -9.45 22.46
CA LEU A 851 5.50 -10.33 22.58
C LEU A 851 5.19 -11.45 23.56
N MET A 852 5.35 -12.68 23.09
CA MET A 852 5.35 -13.83 23.97
C MET A 852 6.77 -14.16 24.40
N ARG A 853 7.05 -14.05 25.69
CA ARG A 853 8.33 -14.45 26.28
C ARG A 853 8.21 -15.86 26.84
N VAL A 854 8.89 -16.79 26.19
CA VAL A 854 8.89 -18.20 26.60
C VAL A 854 10.11 -18.48 27.47
N GLY A 855 9.88 -18.68 28.76
CA GLY A 855 10.93 -18.94 29.74
C GLY A 855 11.50 -17.69 30.41
N LEU A 856 12.53 -17.90 31.23
CA LEU A 856 13.22 -16.83 31.97
C LEU A 856 14.38 -16.27 31.13
N HIS A 857 14.69 -14.99 31.30
CA HIS A 857 15.73 -14.30 30.54
C HIS A 857 17.08 -15.04 30.59
N ARG A 858 17.48 -15.49 31.78
CA ARG A 858 18.67 -16.31 32.02
C ARG A 858 18.74 -17.65 31.26
N ASN A 859 17.61 -18.12 30.73
CA ASN A 859 17.50 -19.40 30.01
C ASN A 859 17.29 -19.19 28.51
N LEU A 860 17.19 -17.95 28.03
CA LEU A 860 17.02 -17.67 26.60
C LEU A 860 18.31 -18.03 25.84
N PRO A 861 18.21 -18.47 24.57
CA PRO A 861 19.39 -18.69 23.76
C PRO A 861 20.19 -17.38 23.66
N PRO A 862 21.52 -17.41 23.91
CA PRO A 862 22.34 -16.22 23.78
C PRO A 862 22.43 -15.81 22.31
N VAL A 863 22.54 -14.50 22.08
CA VAL A 863 22.94 -13.98 20.77
C VAL A 863 24.46 -14.16 20.58
N PRO A 864 24.96 -14.30 19.35
CA PRO A 864 26.39 -14.30 19.07
C PRO A 864 27.11 -13.07 19.67
N ILE A 865 28.36 -13.21 20.09
CA ILE A 865 29.13 -12.14 20.76
C ILE A 865 29.30 -10.91 19.85
N ASP A 866 29.38 -11.15 18.54
CA ASP A 866 29.56 -10.17 17.47
C ASP A 866 28.22 -9.79 16.79
N PHE A 867 27.09 -10.15 17.40
CA PHE A 867 25.78 -9.84 16.82
C PHE A 867 25.57 -8.32 16.72
N PRO A 868 25.06 -7.79 15.59
CA PRO A 868 24.93 -6.34 15.40
C PRO A 868 24.00 -5.67 16.42
N ASN A 869 24.46 -4.56 16.98
CA ASN A 869 23.68 -3.63 17.78
C ASN A 869 23.18 -2.47 16.92
N CYS A 870 22.17 -1.75 17.43
CA CYS A 870 21.60 -0.64 16.67
C CYS A 870 22.61 0.51 16.66
N GLY A 871 22.96 0.99 15.46
CA GLY A 871 24.02 1.98 15.27
C GLY A 871 25.43 1.39 15.11
N SER A 872 25.62 0.08 15.27
CA SER A 872 26.89 -0.62 14.97
C SER A 872 26.87 -1.35 13.62
N ASN A 873 25.98 -0.94 12.71
CA ASN A 873 25.81 -1.60 11.42
C ASN A 873 27.09 -1.48 10.59
N LYS A 874 27.60 -2.64 10.15
CA LYS A 874 28.77 -2.72 9.27
C LYS A 874 28.36 -2.34 7.85
N GLY A 875 29.19 -1.53 7.17
CA GLY A 875 29.04 -1.29 5.74
C GLY A 875 29.14 -2.60 4.95
N MET A 876 28.66 -2.63 3.70
CA MET A 876 28.65 -3.85 2.87
C MET A 876 30.02 -4.53 2.80
N ASP A 877 31.11 -3.77 2.81
CA ASP A 877 32.48 -4.24 2.73
C ASP A 877 32.99 -4.94 4.01
N LEU A 878 32.29 -4.77 5.13
CA LEU A 878 32.68 -5.25 6.47
C LEU A 878 31.84 -6.43 6.97
N LEU A 879 30.91 -6.95 6.14
CA LEU A 879 30.12 -8.14 6.45
C LEU A 879 30.96 -9.44 6.49
N PHE A 880 32.26 -9.37 6.16
CA PHE A 880 33.14 -10.50 5.92
C PHE A 880 34.53 -10.39 6.57
N GLU A 881 34.66 -9.75 7.74
CA GLU A 881 35.83 -10.07 8.58
C GLU A 881 35.58 -11.42 9.26
N ASN A 882 36.27 -12.46 8.76
CA ASN A 882 36.16 -13.86 9.18
C ASN A 882 36.07 -14.05 10.70
N THR A 883 34.95 -14.59 11.18
CA THR A 883 34.87 -15.45 12.37
C THR A 883 33.85 -16.56 12.17
#